data_AF-A0A5E4WZ42-F1
#
_entry.id   AF-A0A5E4WZ42-F1
#
_cell.length_a   1.000
_cell.length_b   1.000
_cell.length_c   1.000
_cell.angle_alpha   90.00
_cell.angle_beta   90.00
_cell.angle_gamma   90.00
#
_symmetry.space_group_name_H-M   'P 1'
#
loop_
_entity.id
_entity.type
_entity.pdbx_description
1 polymer ?
#
loop_
_entity_poly.entity_id
_entity_poly.type
_entity_poly.pdbx_seq_one_letter_code
_entity_poly.pdbx_strand_id
1 'polypeptide(L)'
;MSDVKTMAGRGIPQGSRNGHGPMQHRVLWRWSVALLLVAAVLLLGAKRVYAADDFLDPDVAFKVSKTEQPGAVLLHFEVAKGYYLYRERFAFAADNPAVTLGVPVFPKGEVKRDETFGKDMEVYHEPIDVRIPVSRAGAPFTLNVTMQGCAEKGLCYPPMDKPLKISAAAIGGANRETSAGESTSVPTTPALLGGMAQASSGGKIITSPKSVSTVPNADTANGWLSARDDYSEAERILTGGSFVLALAIFFALGVGLAFTPCVLPMVPILLSIVAGQGASRGKAVRLAIAYALGMSVVNTVIGVAAGLLGQGLIAFLQAPWVLVSFALLMIVLSLSMFGMYEIQLPLALRARIDDAARKQASGQWIGAAMMGVLSGLIVSPCVTAPLAAALAFIAKTGDAVFGGATLFALSLGMGLPLVLLAGGGGALLPRAGAWMGGVKRFFGFLLLGVALWIVRPLLTTPVLLLGWGALLLVAAAFMHVFDRLPDGVGAARRVLKGLGVVVALLGAAALVGAVTGARDPLAPLAGLTVATSGRTNAPVDEGAKFRRVRSVAELDQVIATAGRPVMFDFYADWCISCKEMERSVFTDPRVKARLDQVVLVQADVTANNADDQALLKRFGLFGPPGIIFFDGSGNERTGMRVIGAQSADQFLRSLDKALGPAA
;
A
#
# COMPACT_ATOMS: atom_id res chain seq x y z
N MET A 1 -63.93 54.72 -61.29
CA MET A 1 -62.93 54.29 -62.27
C MET A 1 -61.89 53.51 -61.46
N SER A 2 -62.07 52.22 -61.18
CA SER A 2 -61.80 51.05 -62.06
C SER A 2 -60.35 51.11 -62.55
N ASP A 3 -59.38 50.21 -62.33
CA ASP A 3 -59.25 48.75 -62.11
C ASP A 3 -57.90 48.49 -61.38
N VAL A 4 -57.70 47.55 -60.44
CA VAL A 4 -57.49 46.08 -60.52
C VAL A 4 -56.43 45.60 -61.54
N LYS A 5 -55.25 45.13 -61.05
CA LYS A 5 -54.61 43.86 -61.48
C LYS A 5 -53.37 43.41 -60.66
N THR A 6 -53.52 42.25 -59.97
CA THR A 6 -52.61 41.07 -59.83
C THR A 6 -51.12 41.25 -59.46
N MET A 7 -50.64 40.77 -58.29
CA MET A 7 -50.36 39.38 -57.84
C MET A 7 -48.90 38.90 -58.06
N ALA A 8 -48.23 38.65 -56.92
CA ALA A 8 -47.29 37.56 -56.59
C ALA A 8 -46.15 37.18 -57.56
N GLY A 9 -44.90 37.44 -57.14
CA GLY A 9 -43.69 36.84 -57.71
C GLY A 9 -42.82 36.14 -56.65
N ARG A 10 -42.75 34.81 -56.78
CA ARG A 10 -41.55 33.95 -56.85
C ARG A 10 -40.31 34.44 -56.06
N GLY A 11 -39.81 33.73 -55.06
CA GLY A 11 -39.15 32.44 -55.23
C GLY A 11 -37.63 32.64 -55.07
N ILE A 12 -37.12 32.41 -53.86
CA ILE A 12 -35.70 32.58 -53.49
C ILE A 12 -34.90 31.40 -54.09
N PRO A 13 -33.83 31.63 -54.88
CA PRO A 13 -33.00 30.55 -55.40
C PRO A 13 -31.91 30.12 -54.40
N GLN A 14 -31.70 28.80 -54.32
CA GLN A 14 -30.55 28.14 -53.68
C GLN A 14 -29.33 28.08 -54.61
N GLY A 15 -28.13 28.04 -54.01
CA GLY A 15 -26.83 27.67 -54.60
C GLY A 15 -25.79 28.80 -54.51
N SER A 16 -24.50 28.64 -54.20
CA SER A 16 -23.63 27.47 -54.02
C SER A 16 -22.23 27.97 -53.53
N ARG A 17 -21.57 27.17 -52.67
CA ARG A 17 -20.10 26.98 -52.44
C ARG A 17 -19.16 28.16 -52.15
N ASN A 18 -18.41 28.03 -51.05
CA ASN A 18 -16.92 28.10 -50.96
C ASN A 18 -16.50 27.69 -49.51
N GLY A 19 -15.90 26.52 -49.28
CA GLY A 19 -14.43 26.33 -49.30
C GLY A 19 -13.81 26.48 -47.90
N HIS A 20 -13.89 25.45 -47.04
CA HIS A 20 -13.15 25.37 -45.77
C HIS A 20 -12.06 24.30 -45.88
N GLY A 21 -10.81 24.74 -45.76
CA GLY A 21 -9.63 24.02 -46.26
C GLY A 21 -9.16 22.78 -45.45
N PRO A 22 -8.30 21.95 -46.07
CA PRO A 22 -7.80 20.67 -45.54
C PRO A 22 -6.80 20.78 -44.37
N MET A 23 -6.55 21.97 -43.81
CA MET A 23 -5.51 22.16 -42.78
C MET A 23 -5.90 21.67 -41.38
N GLN A 24 -7.18 21.68 -41.00
CA GLN A 24 -7.60 21.27 -39.65
C GLN A 24 -7.55 19.75 -39.44
N HIS A 25 -7.78 18.96 -40.51
CA HIS A 25 -7.71 17.51 -40.44
C HIS A 25 -6.27 16.99 -40.24
N ARG A 26 -5.29 17.68 -40.82
CA ARG A 26 -3.86 17.33 -40.67
C ARG A 26 -3.32 17.60 -39.28
N VAL A 27 -3.84 18.62 -38.58
CA VAL A 27 -3.45 18.90 -37.19
C VAL A 27 -4.04 17.86 -36.25
N LEU A 28 -5.35 17.57 -36.35
CA LEU A 28 -5.99 16.53 -35.53
C LEU A 28 -5.36 15.14 -35.73
N TRP A 29 -5.01 14.77 -36.97
CA TRP A 29 -4.29 13.52 -37.24
C TRP A 29 -2.91 13.47 -36.58
N ARG A 30 -2.14 14.56 -36.59
CA ARG A 30 -0.81 14.61 -35.96
C ARG A 30 -0.89 14.51 -34.44
N TRP A 31 -1.91 15.09 -33.82
CA TRP A 31 -2.15 14.94 -32.37
C TRP A 31 -2.61 13.52 -32.00
N SER A 32 -3.45 12.88 -32.82
CA SER A 32 -3.85 11.48 -32.61
C SER A 32 -2.68 10.51 -32.74
N VAL A 33 -1.80 10.72 -33.73
CA VAL A 33 -0.58 9.92 -33.90
C VAL A 33 0.43 10.18 -32.78
N ALA A 34 0.56 11.43 -32.30
CA ALA A 34 1.39 11.74 -31.14
C ALA A 34 0.84 11.10 -29.85
N LEU A 35 -0.48 11.08 -29.65
CA LEU A 35 -1.12 10.41 -28.50
C LEU A 35 -0.98 8.89 -28.58
N LEU A 36 -1.07 8.31 -29.77
CA LEU A 36 -0.80 6.88 -30.01
C LEU A 36 0.68 6.53 -29.84
N LEU A 37 1.60 7.40 -30.23
CA LEU A 37 3.04 7.23 -30.01
C LEU A 37 3.41 7.39 -28.53
N VAL A 38 2.80 8.33 -27.81
CA VAL A 38 2.98 8.48 -26.36
C VAL A 38 2.36 7.31 -25.60
N ALA A 39 1.18 6.82 -26.02
CA ALA A 39 0.60 5.60 -25.47
C ALA A 39 1.46 4.37 -25.78
N ALA A 40 2.02 4.26 -26.98
CA ALA A 40 2.95 3.19 -27.35
C ALA A 40 4.26 3.28 -26.57
N VAL A 41 4.81 4.47 -26.34
CA VAL A 41 6.01 4.69 -25.52
C VAL A 41 5.73 4.45 -24.02
N LEU A 42 4.53 4.74 -23.52
CA LEU A 42 4.09 4.34 -22.18
C LEU A 42 3.90 2.83 -22.05
N LEU A 43 3.40 2.15 -23.09
CA LEU A 43 3.27 0.69 -23.15
C LEU A 43 4.61 -0.03 -23.34
N LEU A 44 5.55 0.58 -24.07
CA LEU A 44 6.92 0.09 -24.25
C LEU A 44 7.83 0.44 -23.05
N GLY A 45 7.54 1.52 -22.33
CA GLY A 45 8.21 1.94 -21.09
C GLY A 45 7.80 1.12 -19.87
N ALA A 46 6.62 0.50 -19.87
CA ALA A 46 6.20 -0.43 -18.83
C ALA A 46 7.06 -1.71 -18.73
N LYS A 47 7.95 -1.98 -19.70
CA LYS A 47 8.87 -3.14 -19.69
C LYS A 47 10.29 -2.83 -19.22
N ARG A 48 10.59 -1.60 -18.78
CA ARG A 48 11.83 -1.31 -18.05
C ARG A 48 11.49 -0.82 -16.66
N VAL A 49 11.01 -1.76 -15.85
CA VAL A 49 11.08 -1.64 -14.40
C VAL A 49 12.56 -1.55 -14.04
N TYR A 50 12.91 -0.41 -13.46
CA TYR A 50 14.13 -0.20 -12.72
C TYR A 50 14.24 -1.33 -11.69
N ALA A 51 15.29 -2.14 -11.77
CA ALA A 51 15.72 -2.94 -10.64
C ALA A 51 16.21 -1.97 -9.56
N ALA A 52 15.42 -1.80 -8.50
CA ALA A 52 15.86 -1.15 -7.27
C ALA A 52 16.69 -2.18 -6.49
N ASP A 53 17.77 -1.73 -5.86
CA ASP A 53 18.75 -2.58 -5.17
C ASP A 53 18.09 -3.47 -4.10
N ASP A 54 17.87 -4.74 -4.47
CA ASP A 54 17.28 -5.80 -3.66
C ASP A 54 18.01 -5.95 -2.31
N PHE A 55 17.27 -5.76 -1.22
CA PHE A 55 17.69 -6.37 0.02
C PHE A 55 17.36 -7.86 0.02
N LEU A 56 18.30 -8.67 0.49
CA LEU A 56 18.18 -10.11 0.51
C LEU A 56 17.15 -10.55 1.56
N ASP A 57 16.44 -11.62 1.25
CA ASP A 57 15.63 -12.33 2.25
C ASP A 57 16.54 -12.76 3.42
N PRO A 58 16.08 -12.69 4.68
CA PRO A 58 16.87 -13.05 5.86
C PRO A 58 17.55 -14.41 5.74
N ASP A 59 16.87 -15.41 5.14
CA ASP A 59 17.41 -16.76 5.01
C ASP A 59 18.54 -16.86 3.97
N VAL A 60 18.60 -15.88 3.06
CA VAL A 60 19.68 -15.74 2.07
C VAL A 60 20.80 -14.85 2.61
N ALA A 61 20.45 -13.84 3.41
CA ALA A 61 21.40 -12.91 4.02
C ALA A 61 22.23 -13.56 5.14
N PHE A 62 21.65 -14.50 5.88
CA PHE A 62 22.28 -15.16 7.03
C PHE A 62 22.10 -16.68 6.90
N LYS A 63 23.06 -17.34 6.25
CA LYS A 63 23.02 -18.79 6.11
C LYS A 63 23.72 -19.44 7.29
N VAL A 64 23.10 -20.47 7.83
CA VAL A 64 23.68 -21.27 8.92
C VAL A 64 23.86 -22.70 8.47
N SER A 65 25.07 -23.19 8.62
CA SER A 65 25.42 -24.59 8.43
C SER A 65 26.01 -25.17 9.70
N LYS A 66 25.96 -26.49 9.83
CA LYS A 66 26.39 -27.20 11.03
C LYS A 66 27.42 -28.25 10.65
N THR A 67 28.41 -28.42 11.51
CA THR A 67 29.38 -29.51 11.47
C THR A 67 29.44 -30.13 12.86
N GLU A 68 29.15 -31.42 12.95
CA GLU A 68 29.15 -32.15 14.22
C GLU A 68 30.58 -32.67 14.49
N GLN A 69 31.15 -32.29 15.63
CA GLN A 69 32.47 -32.75 16.09
C GLN A 69 32.34 -33.51 17.42
N PRO A 70 33.32 -34.36 17.80
CA PRO A 70 33.32 -34.98 19.10
C PRO A 70 33.25 -33.93 20.23
N GLY A 71 32.21 -34.02 21.07
CA GLY A 71 31.99 -33.11 22.20
C GLY A 71 31.55 -31.67 21.86
N ALA A 72 31.31 -31.31 20.60
CA ALA A 72 30.84 -29.97 20.23
C ALA A 72 30.11 -29.92 18.88
N VAL A 73 29.19 -28.97 18.73
CA VAL A 73 28.61 -28.59 17.44
C VAL A 73 29.30 -27.32 16.97
N LEU A 74 29.89 -27.34 15.78
CA LEU A 74 30.42 -26.15 15.12
C LEU A 74 29.34 -25.59 14.19
N LEU A 75 28.94 -24.35 14.43
CA LEU A 75 27.99 -23.63 13.58
C LEU A 75 28.74 -22.61 12.73
N HIS A 76 28.63 -22.74 11.42
CA HIS A 76 29.20 -21.81 10.46
C HIS A 76 28.11 -20.87 9.96
N PHE A 77 28.26 -19.58 10.26
CA PHE A 77 27.35 -18.52 9.84
C PHE A 77 27.99 -17.76 8.68
N GLU A 78 27.38 -17.83 7.51
CA GLU A 78 27.78 -17.05 6.34
C GLU A 78 26.90 -15.79 6.29
N VAL A 79 27.56 -14.63 6.33
CA VAL A 79 26.91 -13.32 6.29
C VAL A 79 27.09 -12.73 4.90
N ALA A 80 25.98 -12.35 4.25
CA ALA A 80 26.03 -11.72 2.95
C ALA A 80 26.71 -10.34 3.01
N LYS A 81 27.38 -9.94 1.93
CA LYS A 81 28.09 -8.67 1.86
C LYS A 81 27.14 -7.48 2.11
N GLY A 82 27.50 -6.61 3.06
CA GLY A 82 26.68 -5.47 3.47
C GLY A 82 25.63 -5.79 4.55
N TYR A 83 25.75 -6.95 5.21
CA TYR A 83 24.95 -7.36 6.36
C TYR A 83 25.86 -7.70 7.54
N TYR A 84 25.31 -7.71 8.75
CA TYR A 84 26.03 -8.09 9.97
C TYR A 84 25.12 -8.75 10.99
N LEU A 85 25.69 -9.61 11.84
CA LEU A 85 25.02 -10.28 12.95
C LEU A 85 25.48 -9.72 14.30
N TYR A 86 24.58 -9.58 15.28
CA TYR A 86 24.95 -9.13 16.63
C TYR A 86 25.40 -10.28 17.53
N ARG A 87 26.56 -10.14 18.16
CA ARG A 87 27.08 -11.11 19.13
C ARG A 87 26.10 -11.33 20.31
N GLU A 88 25.57 -10.26 20.87
CA GLU A 88 24.67 -10.31 22.04
C GLU A 88 23.25 -10.84 21.73
N ARG A 89 22.94 -11.12 20.46
CA ARG A 89 21.63 -11.61 20.01
C ARG A 89 21.66 -13.06 19.52
N PHE A 90 22.75 -13.77 19.77
CA PHE A 90 22.78 -15.21 19.65
C PHE A 90 22.20 -15.86 20.90
N ALA A 91 21.22 -16.75 20.73
CA ALA A 91 20.77 -17.66 21.78
C ALA A 91 20.73 -19.08 21.24
N PHE A 92 21.09 -20.04 22.09
CA PHE A 92 21.14 -21.45 21.74
C PHE A 92 20.36 -22.24 22.77
N ALA A 93 19.35 -22.98 22.32
CA ALA A 93 18.53 -23.83 23.18
C ALA A 93 18.40 -25.22 22.56
N ALA A 94 18.50 -26.26 23.38
CA ALA A 94 18.14 -27.62 22.97
C ALA A 94 16.65 -27.85 23.28
N ASP A 95 15.95 -28.55 22.39
CA ASP A 95 14.56 -28.99 22.60
C ASP A 95 14.41 -30.01 23.73
N ASN A 96 15.49 -30.74 24.04
CA ASN A 96 15.51 -31.80 25.05
C ASN A 96 16.27 -31.38 26.33
N PRO A 97 15.63 -31.37 27.52
CA PRO A 97 16.27 -31.00 28.79
C PRO A 97 17.35 -32.00 29.25
N ALA A 98 17.40 -33.21 28.67
CA ALA A 98 18.47 -34.18 28.92
C ALA A 98 19.80 -33.83 28.21
N VAL A 99 19.78 -32.82 27.32
CA VAL A 99 20.96 -32.32 26.61
C VAL A 99 21.49 -31.09 27.33
N THR A 100 22.76 -31.14 27.73
CA THR A 100 23.43 -30.00 28.38
C THR A 100 24.40 -29.36 27.41
N LEU A 101 24.07 -28.14 26.98
CA LEU A 101 24.94 -27.28 26.18
C LEU A 101 25.92 -26.53 27.11
N GLY A 102 27.18 -26.43 26.71
CA GLY A 102 28.18 -25.61 27.37
C GLY A 102 28.15 -24.16 26.89
N VAL A 103 29.05 -23.34 27.43
CA VAL A 103 29.16 -21.92 27.03
C VAL A 103 29.63 -21.83 25.56
N PRO A 104 28.87 -21.16 24.68
CA PRO A 104 29.27 -20.96 23.29
C PRO A 104 30.55 -20.12 23.20
N VAL A 105 31.50 -20.56 22.37
CA VAL A 105 32.75 -19.86 22.12
C VAL A 105 32.62 -19.10 20.80
N PHE A 106 32.75 -17.78 20.89
CA PHE A 106 32.66 -16.87 19.75
C PHE A 106 34.04 -16.33 19.35
N PRO A 107 34.28 -16.06 18.06
CA PRO A 107 35.44 -15.28 17.62
C PRO A 107 35.28 -13.81 18.03
N LYS A 108 36.40 -13.07 18.05
CA LYS A 108 36.40 -11.64 18.33
C LYS A 108 35.65 -10.89 17.22
N GLY A 109 34.60 -10.17 17.57
CA GLY A 109 33.84 -9.32 16.64
C GLY A 109 34.32 -7.88 16.64
N GLU A 110 33.77 -7.11 15.72
CA GLU A 110 34.02 -5.68 15.60
C GLU A 110 33.06 -4.90 16.49
N VAL A 111 33.55 -3.94 17.27
CA VAL A 111 32.69 -3.11 18.11
C VAL A 111 32.19 -1.93 17.28
N LYS A 112 30.88 -1.89 17.07
CA LYS A 112 30.19 -0.83 16.32
C LYS A 112 29.17 -0.16 17.22
N ARG A 113 29.11 1.17 17.19
CA ARG A 113 28.04 1.90 17.87
C ARG A 113 26.74 1.73 17.12
N ASP A 114 25.76 1.13 17.78
CA ASP A 114 24.47 0.84 17.19
C ASP A 114 23.46 1.96 17.47
N GLU A 115 22.94 2.60 16.42
CA GLU A 115 21.98 3.69 16.53
C GLU A 115 20.58 3.22 16.94
N THR A 116 20.24 1.95 16.70
CA THR A 116 18.94 1.35 17.07
C THR A 116 18.87 1.05 18.56
N PHE A 117 19.98 0.58 19.14
CA PHE A 117 20.07 0.19 20.55
C PHE A 117 20.78 1.23 21.43
N GLY A 118 21.34 2.29 20.85
CA GLY A 118 21.97 3.40 21.57
C GLY A 118 23.23 3.03 22.36
N LYS A 119 23.86 1.89 22.04
CA LYS A 119 25.04 1.35 22.75
C LYS A 119 26.04 0.71 21.78
N ASP A 120 27.26 0.50 22.25
CA ASP A 120 28.29 -0.19 21.47
C ASP A 120 28.01 -1.68 21.48
N MET A 121 27.82 -2.24 20.30
CA MET A 121 27.48 -3.64 20.07
C MET A 121 28.61 -4.30 19.30
N GLU A 122 28.94 -5.54 19.68
CA GLU A 122 29.87 -6.35 18.92
C GLU A 122 29.12 -7.05 17.77
N VAL A 123 29.62 -6.86 16.55
CA VAL A 123 29.00 -7.30 15.29
C VAL A 123 29.95 -8.13 14.43
N TYR A 124 29.38 -8.95 13.56
CA TYR A 124 30.10 -9.82 12.62
C TYR A 124 29.65 -9.56 11.19
N HIS A 125 30.56 -9.03 10.36
CA HIS A 125 30.35 -8.80 8.92
C HIS A 125 30.90 -9.94 8.06
N GLU A 126 31.92 -10.63 8.57
CA GLU A 126 32.54 -11.78 7.92
C GLU A 126 31.92 -13.09 8.41
N PRO A 127 32.05 -14.20 7.66
CA PRO A 127 31.63 -15.51 8.12
C PRO A 127 32.27 -15.88 9.46
N ILE A 128 31.48 -16.44 10.37
CA ILE A 128 31.95 -16.83 11.71
C ILE A 128 31.67 -18.29 12.00
N ASP A 129 32.59 -18.89 12.76
CA ASP A 129 32.42 -20.21 13.34
C ASP A 129 32.17 -20.09 14.85
N VAL A 130 31.00 -20.53 15.30
CA VAL A 130 30.64 -20.57 16.72
C VAL A 130 30.70 -22.02 17.20
N ARG A 131 31.54 -22.29 18.19
CA ARG A 131 31.67 -23.63 18.78
C ARG A 131 30.78 -23.74 20.00
N ILE A 132 29.85 -24.70 19.98
CA ILE A 132 28.94 -24.99 21.10
C ILE A 132 29.36 -26.33 21.71
N PRO A 133 30.00 -26.33 22.89
CA PRO A 133 30.31 -27.57 23.60
C PRO A 133 29.02 -28.31 23.97
N VAL A 134 29.02 -29.63 23.87
CA VAL A 134 27.89 -30.48 24.27
C VAL A 134 28.39 -31.49 25.29
N SER A 135 28.01 -31.32 26.55
CA SER A 135 28.51 -32.15 27.66
C SER A 135 27.77 -33.49 27.78
N ARG A 136 26.50 -33.54 27.34
CA ARG A 136 25.67 -34.75 27.37
C ARG A 136 24.68 -34.73 26.21
N ALA A 137 24.71 -35.76 25.37
CA ALA A 137 23.71 -36.00 24.32
C ALA A 137 23.47 -37.51 24.20
N GLY A 138 22.35 -38.00 24.77
CA GLY A 138 21.98 -39.42 24.75
C GLY A 138 21.11 -39.84 23.55
N ALA A 139 20.53 -38.87 22.83
CA ALA A 139 19.63 -39.07 21.70
C ALA A 139 19.78 -37.89 20.72
N PRO A 140 19.44 -38.06 19.42
CA PRO A 140 19.35 -36.94 18.49
C PRO A 140 18.40 -35.87 19.04
N PHE A 141 18.78 -34.60 18.92
CA PHE A 141 18.06 -33.46 19.48
C PHE A 141 18.03 -32.30 18.48
N THR A 142 17.13 -31.34 18.67
CA THR A 142 17.09 -30.14 17.83
C THR A 142 17.73 -28.98 18.58
N LEU A 143 18.75 -28.38 17.97
CA LEU A 143 19.38 -27.16 18.44
C LEU A 143 18.66 -25.97 17.80
N ASN A 144 17.91 -25.22 18.60
CA ASN A 144 17.32 -23.95 18.20
C ASN A 144 18.37 -22.85 18.31
N VAL A 145 18.74 -22.30 17.16
CA VAL A 145 19.66 -21.17 17.05
C VAL A 145 18.85 -19.90 16.80
N THR A 146 18.77 -19.03 17.80
CA THR A 146 18.20 -17.69 17.63
C THR A 146 19.33 -16.73 17.26
N MET A 147 19.15 -15.96 16.20
CA MET A 147 20.09 -14.93 15.78
C MET A 147 19.35 -13.68 15.29
N GLN A 148 20.02 -12.54 15.35
CA GLN A 148 19.50 -11.29 14.80
C GLN A 148 20.60 -10.58 14.04
N GLY A 149 20.27 -10.11 12.85
CA GLY A 149 21.17 -9.33 12.01
C GLY A 149 20.49 -8.14 11.37
N CYS A 150 21.31 -7.24 10.87
CA CYS A 150 20.87 -6.06 10.14
C CYS A 150 21.68 -5.89 8.86
N ALA A 151 21.07 -5.23 7.89
CA ALA A 151 21.80 -4.66 6.77
C ALA A 151 22.59 -3.44 7.26
N GLU A 152 23.79 -3.21 6.72
CA GLU A 152 24.53 -1.96 6.90
C GLU A 152 23.73 -0.74 6.45
N LYS A 153 22.78 -0.95 5.53
CA LYS A 153 21.83 0.04 5.03
C LYS A 153 20.63 0.29 5.97
N GLY A 154 20.75 0.02 7.27
CA GLY A 154 19.81 0.49 8.30
C GLY A 154 18.52 -0.33 8.51
N LEU A 155 18.38 -1.49 7.85
CA LEU A 155 17.28 -2.42 8.12
C LEU A 155 17.73 -3.50 9.10
N CYS A 156 17.03 -3.62 10.23
CA CYS A 156 17.20 -4.73 11.15
C CYS A 156 16.09 -5.77 11.00
N TYR A 157 16.49 -7.03 10.82
CA TYR A 157 15.56 -8.15 10.79
C TYR A 157 15.10 -8.48 12.22
N PRO A 158 13.86 -8.96 12.41
CA PRO A 158 13.44 -9.49 13.71
C PRO A 158 14.29 -10.71 14.10
N PRO A 159 14.39 -11.07 15.39
CA PRO A 159 15.07 -12.30 15.81
C PRO A 159 14.52 -13.52 15.08
N MET A 160 15.42 -14.35 14.56
CA MET A 160 15.09 -15.52 13.74
C MET A 160 15.57 -16.79 14.42
N ASP A 161 14.70 -17.79 14.46
CA ASP A 161 15.01 -19.10 15.00
C ASP A 161 15.28 -20.09 13.86
N LYS A 162 16.44 -20.75 13.90
CA LYS A 162 16.81 -21.84 12.98
C LYS A 162 16.94 -23.15 13.76
N PRO A 163 15.97 -24.08 13.62
CA PRO A 163 16.07 -25.40 14.22
C PRO A 163 17.05 -26.28 13.42
N LEU A 164 18.12 -26.74 14.07
CA LEU A 164 19.13 -27.63 13.48
C LEU A 164 19.06 -28.99 14.16
N LYS A 165 18.68 -30.04 13.42
CA LYS A 165 18.65 -31.42 13.94
C LYS A 165 20.06 -31.94 14.16
N ILE A 166 20.47 -32.28 15.36
CA ILE A 166 21.82 -32.75 15.68
C ILE A 166 21.81 -34.27 15.88
N SER A 167 22.74 -34.98 15.25
CA SER A 167 22.92 -36.41 15.48
C SER A 167 23.78 -36.65 16.73
N ALA A 168 23.28 -37.42 17.70
CA ALA A 168 24.04 -37.75 18.89
C ALA A 168 25.24 -38.69 18.61
N ALA A 169 25.19 -39.44 17.50
CA ALA A 169 26.20 -40.41 17.13
C ALA A 169 27.57 -39.79 16.81
N ALA A 170 27.61 -38.58 16.25
CA ALA A 170 28.85 -37.88 15.92
C ALA A 170 29.45 -37.11 17.12
N ILE A 171 28.64 -36.77 18.12
CA ILE A 171 29.06 -35.96 19.28
C ILE A 171 29.57 -36.83 20.44
N GLY A 172 29.08 -38.07 20.57
CA GLY A 172 29.39 -39.00 21.65
C GLY A 172 30.82 -39.56 21.70
N GLY A 173 31.76 -39.07 20.88
CA GLY A 173 33.12 -39.60 20.77
C GLY A 173 34.10 -39.18 21.88
N ALA A 174 33.73 -38.30 22.81
CA ALA A 174 34.68 -37.68 23.74
C ALA A 174 34.86 -38.41 25.10
N ASN A 175 34.39 -39.66 25.26
CA ASN A 175 34.64 -40.47 26.45
C ASN A 175 35.06 -41.92 26.08
N ARG A 176 36.21 -42.05 25.43
CA ARG A 176 36.96 -43.31 25.38
C ARG A 176 38.46 -43.01 25.47
N GLU A 177 38.94 -42.73 26.67
CA GLU A 177 40.34 -42.94 27.02
C GLU A 177 40.58 -44.43 27.31
N THR A 178 41.41 -45.08 26.50
CA THR A 178 42.34 -46.12 26.98
C THR A 178 43.52 -46.26 26.01
N SER A 179 44.69 -46.37 26.62
CA SER A 179 46.03 -46.26 26.07
C SER A 179 46.51 -47.38 25.14
N ALA A 180 47.57 -47.01 24.41
CA ALA A 180 48.76 -47.79 24.01
C ALA A 180 48.69 -48.69 22.76
N GLY A 181 49.66 -48.48 21.84
CA GLY A 181 50.17 -49.53 20.95
C GLY A 181 50.63 -49.10 19.56
N GLU A 182 51.83 -48.52 19.47
CA GLU A 182 52.82 -48.52 18.37
C GLU A 182 52.55 -49.42 17.12
N SER A 183 52.72 -48.87 15.90
CA SER A 183 53.68 -49.36 14.85
C SER A 183 53.38 -48.81 13.44
N THR A 184 54.24 -47.87 13.04
CA THR A 184 54.94 -47.67 11.74
C THR A 184 54.50 -48.44 10.48
N SER A 185 54.15 -47.71 9.41
CA SER A 185 54.88 -47.61 8.11
C SER A 185 53.97 -47.33 6.91
N VAL A 186 54.51 -46.52 6.00
CA VAL A 186 54.00 -46.03 4.70
C VAL A 186 55.04 -46.49 3.65
N PRO A 187 54.89 -46.37 2.31
CA PRO A 187 53.77 -46.40 1.34
C PRO A 187 53.99 -47.45 0.20
N THR A 188 53.00 -47.75 -0.65
CA THR A 188 53.20 -47.86 -2.13
C THR A 188 51.89 -47.91 -2.94
N THR A 189 51.83 -47.10 -4.01
CA THR A 189 51.03 -47.28 -5.26
C THR A 189 52.03 -47.54 -6.40
N PRO A 190 51.72 -48.13 -7.59
CA PRO A 190 50.43 -48.10 -8.32
C PRO A 190 50.03 -49.37 -9.15
N ALA A 191 48.80 -49.32 -9.70
CA ALA A 191 48.29 -49.82 -11.01
C ALA A 191 48.34 -51.32 -11.45
N LEU A 192 47.17 -51.77 -11.97
CA LEU A 192 46.88 -52.59 -13.19
C LEU A 192 45.92 -53.80 -13.01
N LEU A 193 45.03 -53.92 -14.02
CA LEU A 193 44.25 -55.07 -14.53
C LEU A 193 42.79 -55.31 -14.06
N GLY A 194 41.84 -54.95 -14.95
CA GLY A 194 41.09 -55.97 -15.72
C GLY A 194 39.55 -56.08 -15.55
N GLY A 195 38.81 -55.86 -16.66
CA GLY A 195 37.51 -56.50 -16.99
C GLY A 195 36.25 -55.60 -16.85
N MET A 196 35.79 -54.87 -17.87
CA MET A 196 34.93 -55.27 -19.02
C MET A 196 33.66 -56.07 -18.68
N ALA A 197 32.50 -55.42 -18.83
CA ALA A 197 31.33 -55.97 -19.53
C ALA A 197 30.42 -54.83 -20.02
N GLN A 198 30.11 -54.85 -21.31
CA GLN A 198 29.44 -53.80 -22.10
C GLN A 198 28.03 -54.24 -22.51
N ALA A 199 27.24 -53.23 -22.85
CA ALA A 199 25.86 -53.21 -23.34
C ALA A 199 25.48 -54.16 -24.48
N SER A 200 24.16 -54.28 -24.72
CA SER A 200 23.61 -54.51 -26.06
C SER A 200 22.39 -53.62 -26.33
N SER A 201 22.26 -53.27 -27.60
CA SER A 201 21.55 -52.18 -28.26
C SER A 201 20.25 -52.64 -28.95
N GLY A 202 19.35 -51.70 -29.27
CA GLY A 202 18.67 -51.74 -30.58
C GLY A 202 17.31 -51.03 -30.69
N GLY A 203 17.22 -50.00 -31.55
CA GLY A 203 15.96 -49.62 -32.22
C GLY A 203 15.71 -48.13 -32.44
N LYS A 204 15.46 -47.71 -33.68
CA LYS A 204 15.51 -46.34 -34.25
C LYS A 204 14.10 -45.76 -34.55
N ILE A 205 13.98 -44.42 -34.39
CA ILE A 205 13.17 -43.41 -35.15
C ILE A 205 11.63 -43.46 -35.10
N ILE A 206 10.99 -42.36 -34.65
CA ILE A 206 10.05 -41.49 -35.41
C ILE A 206 9.95 -40.10 -34.73
N THR A 207 9.85 -39.09 -35.59
CA THR A 207 9.80 -37.62 -35.40
C THR A 207 8.54 -37.06 -34.74
N SER A 208 8.71 -35.91 -34.04
CA SER A 208 7.73 -34.98 -33.39
C SER A 208 6.45 -34.64 -34.19
N PRO A 209 5.34 -34.07 -33.61
CA PRO A 209 5.34 -32.94 -32.63
C PRO A 209 4.16 -32.80 -31.60
N LYS A 210 4.38 -31.97 -30.56
CA LYS A 210 3.47 -30.94 -29.97
C LYS A 210 1.97 -31.25 -29.76
N SER A 211 1.50 -31.33 -28.50
CA SER A 211 0.37 -30.55 -27.91
C SER A 211 0.06 -31.00 -26.46
N VAL A 212 0.11 -30.09 -25.47
CA VAL A 212 -0.99 -29.32 -24.82
C VAL A 212 -1.73 -30.08 -23.71
N SER A 213 -1.58 -29.55 -22.48
CA SER A 213 -2.58 -29.38 -21.40
C SER A 213 -1.80 -28.74 -20.24
N THR A 214 -1.84 -27.45 -19.89
CA THR A 214 -2.91 -26.45 -19.77
C THR A 214 -4.01 -26.85 -18.80
N VAL A 215 -3.80 -26.58 -17.51
CA VAL A 215 -4.85 -26.20 -16.55
C VAL A 215 -4.38 -24.90 -15.87
N PRO A 216 -5.25 -23.89 -15.68
CA PRO A 216 -4.87 -22.48 -15.56
C PRO A 216 -4.64 -22.01 -14.12
N ASN A 217 -3.81 -20.97 -14.01
CA ASN A 217 -3.53 -20.14 -12.84
C ASN A 217 -4.79 -19.76 -12.03
N ALA A 218 -4.68 -19.93 -10.72
CA ALA A 218 -5.42 -19.16 -9.72
C ALA A 218 -4.50 -18.10 -9.08
N ASP A 219 -3.76 -17.37 -9.90
CA ASP A 219 -2.97 -16.20 -9.48
C ASP A 219 -3.66 -14.94 -9.98
N THR A 220 -4.68 -14.49 -9.23
CA THR A 220 -5.20 -13.11 -9.34
C THR A 220 -5.55 -12.49 -7.98
N ALA A 221 -5.29 -13.18 -6.86
CA ALA A 221 -5.55 -12.65 -5.52
C ALA A 221 -4.37 -11.88 -4.89
N ASN A 222 -3.15 -11.98 -5.45
CA ASN A 222 -1.94 -11.47 -4.77
C ASN A 222 -1.46 -10.08 -5.25
N GLY A 223 -2.15 -9.46 -6.21
CA GLY A 223 -1.69 -8.21 -6.85
C GLY A 223 -1.74 -6.95 -5.97
N TRP A 224 -2.43 -6.99 -4.83
CA TRP A 224 -2.49 -5.87 -3.88
C TRP A 224 -1.50 -6.00 -2.71
N LEU A 225 -0.93 -7.19 -2.50
CA LEU A 225 0.09 -7.43 -1.47
C LEU A 225 1.47 -6.98 -1.98
N SER A 226 1.77 -7.21 -3.26
CA SER A 226 3.00 -6.74 -3.92
C SER A 226 3.11 -5.21 -3.99
N ALA A 227 1.98 -4.50 -4.12
CA ALA A 227 1.99 -3.04 -4.01
C ALA A 227 2.36 -2.56 -2.60
N ARG A 228 2.17 -3.38 -1.55
CA ARG A 228 2.60 -3.11 -0.17
C ARG A 228 4.04 -3.53 0.10
N ASP A 229 4.52 -4.58 -0.55
CA ASP A 229 5.94 -4.92 -0.56
C ASP A 229 6.76 -3.74 -1.12
N ASP A 230 6.26 -3.10 -2.19
CA ASP A 230 6.84 -1.85 -2.76
C ASP A 230 6.88 -0.68 -1.76
N TYR A 231 5.89 -0.57 -0.85
CA TYR A 231 5.86 0.49 0.18
C TYR A 231 6.83 0.22 1.33
N SER A 232 7.01 -1.05 1.72
CA SER A 232 7.99 -1.45 2.74
C SER A 232 9.44 -1.26 2.27
N GLU A 233 9.68 -1.41 0.97
CA GLU A 233 10.98 -1.18 0.34
C GLU A 233 11.36 0.31 0.33
N ALA A 234 10.38 1.20 0.09
CA ALA A 234 10.57 2.65 0.24
C ALA A 234 10.88 3.04 1.69
N GLU A 235 10.25 2.39 2.67
CA GLU A 235 10.52 2.56 4.11
C GLU A 235 11.94 2.11 4.48
N ARG A 236 12.47 1.05 3.84
CA ARG A 236 13.87 0.60 3.97
C ARG A 236 14.88 1.59 3.40
N ILE A 237 14.58 2.21 2.26
CA ILE A 237 15.44 3.23 1.62
C ILE A 237 15.49 4.52 2.46
N LEU A 238 14.38 4.88 3.11
CA LEU A 238 14.28 6.05 3.99
C LEU A 238 15.03 5.88 5.32
N THR A 239 15.24 4.64 5.77
CA THR A 239 15.93 4.35 7.04
C THR A 239 17.46 4.28 6.89
N GLY A 240 17.98 3.91 5.71
CA GLY A 240 19.42 3.86 5.40
C GLY A 240 19.97 5.06 4.62
N GLY A 241 19.10 5.96 4.17
CA GLY A 241 19.47 7.12 3.37
C GLY A 241 19.84 8.34 4.21
N SER A 242 20.82 9.14 3.77
CA SER A 242 21.04 10.48 4.31
C SER A 242 19.74 11.29 4.28
N PHE A 243 19.54 12.17 5.27
CA PHE A 243 18.41 13.11 5.34
C PHE A 243 18.03 13.72 3.97
N VAL A 244 19.04 14.01 3.15
CA VAL A 244 18.90 14.55 1.79
C VAL A 244 18.19 13.59 0.82
N LEU A 245 18.45 12.28 0.89
CA LEU A 245 17.78 11.27 0.08
C LEU A 245 16.29 11.19 0.42
N ALA A 246 15.94 11.24 1.70
CA ALA A 246 14.54 11.29 2.13
C ALA A 246 13.84 12.52 1.56
N LEU A 247 14.44 13.71 1.69
CA LEU A 247 13.91 14.95 1.10
C LEU A 247 13.74 14.84 -0.43
N ALA A 248 14.69 14.21 -1.13
CA ALA A 248 14.62 14.02 -2.57
C ALA A 248 13.48 13.09 -2.99
N ILE A 249 13.26 11.99 -2.27
CA ILE A 249 12.16 11.05 -2.51
C ILE A 249 10.82 11.74 -2.27
N PHE A 250 10.67 12.43 -1.15
CA PHE A 250 9.45 13.20 -0.84
C PHE A 250 9.18 14.29 -1.86
N PHE A 251 10.22 14.99 -2.33
CA PHE A 251 10.10 15.96 -3.41
C PHE A 251 9.62 15.30 -4.72
N ALA A 252 10.20 14.17 -5.10
CA ALA A 252 9.81 13.42 -6.30
C ALA A 252 8.37 12.89 -6.21
N LEU A 253 7.96 12.37 -5.05
CA LEU A 253 6.58 11.98 -4.78
C LEU A 253 5.64 13.19 -4.90
N GLY A 254 6.04 14.35 -4.41
CA GLY A 254 5.29 15.61 -4.56
C GLY A 254 5.07 15.98 -6.01
N VAL A 255 6.11 15.86 -6.86
CA VAL A 255 5.97 16.08 -8.31
C VAL A 255 4.98 15.09 -8.93
N GLY A 256 5.03 13.81 -8.54
CA GLY A 256 4.05 12.80 -8.98
C GLY A 256 2.62 13.13 -8.55
N LEU A 257 2.46 13.62 -7.32
CA LEU A 257 1.16 13.99 -6.76
C LEU A 257 0.55 15.25 -7.39
N ALA A 258 1.34 16.09 -8.06
CA ALA A 258 0.79 17.22 -8.82
C ALA A 258 -0.16 16.78 -9.95
N PHE A 259 -0.02 15.54 -10.44
CA PHE A 259 -0.90 14.94 -11.43
C PHE A 259 -2.17 14.32 -10.83
N THR A 260 -2.38 14.46 -9.51
CA THR A 260 -3.58 13.96 -8.85
C THR A 260 -4.82 14.76 -9.23
N PRO A 261 -6.00 14.12 -9.18
CA PRO A 261 -7.25 14.75 -9.58
C PRO A 261 -7.68 15.96 -8.75
N CYS A 262 -7.07 16.20 -7.58
CA CYS A 262 -7.41 17.34 -6.72
C CYS A 262 -6.57 18.59 -7.00
N VAL A 263 -5.38 18.47 -7.59
CA VAL A 263 -4.51 19.61 -7.93
C VAL A 263 -4.80 20.13 -9.35
N LEU A 264 -5.17 19.23 -10.27
CA LEU A 264 -5.47 19.58 -11.66
C LEU A 264 -6.58 20.65 -11.84
N PRO A 265 -7.67 20.65 -11.04
CA PRO A 265 -8.72 21.67 -11.11
C PRO A 265 -8.28 23.09 -10.70
N MET A 266 -7.17 23.23 -9.94
CA MET A 266 -6.62 24.53 -9.56
C MET A 266 -5.79 25.18 -10.67
N VAL A 267 -5.26 24.40 -11.61
CA VAL A 267 -4.47 24.92 -12.75
C VAL A 267 -5.26 25.95 -13.56
N PRO A 268 -6.53 25.70 -13.97
CA PRO A 268 -7.37 26.70 -14.64
C PRO A 268 -7.58 28.00 -13.84
N ILE A 269 -7.64 27.93 -12.50
CA ILE A 269 -7.86 29.09 -11.65
C ILE A 269 -6.63 29.99 -11.69
N LEU A 270 -5.43 29.43 -11.50
CA LEU A 270 -4.16 30.15 -11.63
C LEU A 270 -3.99 30.74 -13.03
N LEU A 271 -4.36 29.99 -14.07
CA LEU A 271 -4.33 30.47 -15.45
C LEU A 271 -5.33 31.60 -15.70
N SER A 272 -6.52 31.58 -15.10
CA SER A 272 -7.50 32.68 -15.25
C SER A 272 -7.03 33.98 -14.61
N ILE A 273 -6.33 33.88 -13.46
CA ILE A 273 -5.75 35.03 -12.76
C ILE A 273 -4.55 35.61 -13.54
N VAL A 274 -3.73 34.74 -14.13
CA VAL A 274 -2.54 35.13 -14.91
C VAL A 274 -2.90 35.65 -16.31
N ALA A 275 -3.85 34.99 -16.99
CA ALA A 275 -4.29 35.35 -18.34
C ALA A 275 -5.22 36.57 -18.35
N GLY A 276 -5.99 36.79 -17.28
CA GLY A 276 -6.91 37.93 -17.18
C GLY A 276 -6.25 39.30 -16.99
N GLN A 277 -4.95 39.36 -16.64
CA GLN A 277 -4.26 40.62 -16.32
C GLN A 277 -3.14 41.02 -17.29
N GLY A 278 -2.94 40.33 -18.43
CA GLY A 278 -1.82 40.64 -19.34
C GLY A 278 -0.43 40.54 -18.67
N ALA A 279 -0.33 39.72 -17.61
CA ALA A 279 0.81 39.71 -16.72
C ALA A 279 2.08 39.18 -17.41
N SER A 280 3.22 39.87 -17.21
CA SER A 280 4.52 39.42 -17.68
C SER A 280 4.88 38.05 -17.10
N ARG A 281 5.60 37.20 -17.86
CA ARG A 281 6.02 35.83 -17.44
C ARG A 281 6.62 35.81 -16.03
N GLY A 282 7.43 36.82 -15.69
CA GLY A 282 8.04 36.95 -14.36
C GLY A 282 7.05 37.24 -13.23
N LYS A 283 5.89 37.88 -13.49
CA LYS A 283 4.84 38.08 -12.48
C LYS A 283 4.06 36.78 -12.22
N ALA A 284 3.82 35.97 -13.25
CA ALA A 284 3.14 34.67 -13.13
C ALA A 284 3.95 33.66 -12.31
N VAL A 285 5.26 33.54 -12.58
CA VAL A 285 6.19 32.67 -11.83
C VAL A 285 6.25 33.08 -10.37
N ARG A 286 6.36 34.38 -10.12
CA ARG A 286 6.39 34.98 -8.79
C ARG A 286 5.12 34.68 -7.97
N LEU A 287 3.96 34.76 -8.61
CA LEU A 287 2.68 34.43 -7.97
C LEU A 287 2.56 32.93 -7.66
N ALA A 288 3.02 32.07 -8.57
CA ALA A 288 3.05 30.62 -8.38
C ALA A 288 4.00 30.20 -7.23
N ILE A 289 5.14 30.87 -7.08
CA ILE A 289 6.07 30.65 -5.96
C ILE A 289 5.42 31.05 -4.62
N ALA A 290 4.76 32.21 -4.56
CA ALA A 290 4.06 32.63 -3.34
C ALA A 290 2.90 31.68 -2.97
N TYR A 291 2.17 31.18 -3.96
CA TYR A 291 1.14 30.15 -3.76
C TYR A 291 1.75 28.84 -3.23
N ALA A 292 2.87 28.37 -3.80
CA ALA A 292 3.55 27.16 -3.34
C ALA A 292 4.09 27.31 -1.91
N LEU A 293 4.69 28.46 -1.58
CA LEU A 293 5.16 28.75 -0.21
C LEU A 293 4.01 28.75 0.81
N GLY A 294 2.85 29.31 0.45
CA GLY A 294 1.66 29.28 1.30
C GLY A 294 1.20 27.86 1.63
N MET A 295 1.18 26.96 0.65
CA MET A 295 0.88 25.54 0.87
C MET A 295 1.97 24.85 1.71
N SER A 296 3.24 25.13 1.44
CA SER A 296 4.36 24.55 2.18
C SER A 296 4.30 24.87 3.67
N VAL A 297 3.95 26.10 4.05
CA VAL A 297 3.81 26.47 5.47
C VAL A 297 2.77 25.61 6.17
N VAL A 298 1.59 25.40 5.56
CA VAL A 298 0.52 24.58 6.16
C VAL A 298 0.97 23.13 6.33
N ASN A 299 1.54 22.54 5.29
CA ASN A 299 1.99 21.15 5.34
C ASN A 299 3.18 20.95 6.28
N THR A 300 4.08 21.93 6.41
CA THR A 300 5.14 21.90 7.42
C THR A 300 4.58 21.96 8.82
N VAL A 301 3.59 22.81 9.10
CA VAL A 301 2.91 22.86 10.41
C VAL A 301 2.27 21.51 10.73
N ILE A 302 1.59 20.90 9.76
CA ILE A 302 1.01 19.56 9.91
C ILE A 302 2.10 18.51 10.19
N GLY A 303 3.25 18.59 9.51
CA GLY A 303 4.36 17.64 9.69
C GLY A 303 5.07 17.77 11.04
N VAL A 304 5.30 19.01 11.49
CA VAL A 304 5.81 19.31 12.83
C VAL A 304 4.82 18.83 13.89
N ALA A 305 3.53 19.13 13.71
CA ALA A 305 2.47 18.68 14.61
C ALA A 305 2.42 17.15 14.67
N ALA A 306 2.59 16.45 13.56
CA ALA A 306 2.63 14.99 13.54
C ALA A 306 3.84 14.39 14.26
N GLY A 307 5.02 14.99 14.09
CA GLY A 307 6.22 14.57 14.82
C GLY A 307 6.09 14.78 16.33
N LEU A 308 5.40 15.85 16.76
CA LEU A 308 5.19 16.17 18.18
C LEU A 308 4.01 15.43 18.84
N LEU A 309 2.89 15.29 18.14
CA LEU A 309 1.64 14.73 18.66
C LEU A 309 1.57 13.20 18.55
N GLY A 310 2.38 12.60 17.66
CA GLY A 310 2.46 11.16 17.49
C GLY A 310 1.10 10.46 17.37
N GLN A 311 0.93 9.36 18.09
CA GLN A 311 -0.18 8.39 18.03
C GLN A 311 -1.61 8.99 18.05
N GLY A 312 -1.80 10.17 18.65
CA GLY A 312 -3.13 10.78 18.78
C GLY A 312 -3.65 11.46 17.50
N LEU A 313 -2.77 11.84 16.58
CA LEU A 313 -3.17 12.64 15.41
C LEU A 313 -3.98 11.82 14.41
N ILE A 314 -3.56 10.59 14.11
CA ILE A 314 -4.24 9.71 13.14
C ILE A 314 -5.65 9.34 13.65
N ALA A 315 -5.76 9.01 14.94
CA ALA A 315 -7.04 8.75 15.59
C ALA A 315 -8.00 9.96 15.52
N PHE A 316 -7.48 11.17 15.72
CA PHE A 316 -8.28 12.39 15.63
C PHE A 316 -8.74 12.69 14.20
N LEU A 317 -7.89 12.48 13.18
CA LEU A 317 -8.28 12.66 11.78
C LEU A 317 -9.31 11.64 11.30
N GLN A 318 -9.37 10.46 11.91
CA GLN A 318 -10.34 9.40 11.60
C GLN A 318 -11.67 9.56 12.35
N ALA A 319 -11.81 10.58 13.20
CA ALA A 319 -13.05 10.84 13.90
C ALA A 319 -14.23 11.02 12.92
N PRO A 320 -15.40 10.42 13.20
CA PRO A 320 -16.55 10.44 12.29
C PRO A 320 -16.96 11.85 11.83
N TRP A 321 -16.94 12.83 12.73
CA TRP A 321 -17.31 14.21 12.41
C TRP A 321 -16.30 14.90 11.48
N VAL A 322 -15.02 14.56 11.59
CA VAL A 322 -13.95 15.10 10.72
C VAL A 322 -14.11 14.54 9.31
N LEU A 323 -14.31 13.22 9.20
CA LEU A 323 -14.55 12.55 7.91
C LEU A 323 -15.80 13.08 7.21
N VAL A 324 -16.91 13.28 7.94
CA VAL A 324 -18.15 13.87 7.41
C VAL A 324 -17.92 15.31 6.94
N SER A 325 -17.18 16.11 7.71
CA SER A 325 -16.88 17.50 7.34
C SER A 325 -16.06 17.58 6.04
N PHE A 326 -15.04 16.72 5.89
CA PHE A 326 -14.24 16.65 4.66
C PHE A 326 -15.03 16.13 3.46
N ALA A 327 -15.88 15.12 3.65
CA ALA A 327 -16.75 14.63 2.59
C ALA A 327 -17.74 15.70 2.13
N LEU A 328 -18.34 16.45 3.05
CA LEU A 328 -19.25 17.54 2.75
C LEU A 328 -18.54 18.68 1.99
N LEU A 329 -17.32 19.03 2.39
CA LEU A 329 -16.48 19.98 1.66
C LEU A 329 -16.21 19.52 0.21
N MET A 330 -15.88 18.23 0.00
CA MET A 330 -15.66 17.67 -1.34
C MET A 330 -16.93 17.68 -2.20
N ILE A 331 -18.10 17.41 -1.61
CA ILE A 331 -19.40 17.51 -2.29
C ILE A 331 -19.67 18.95 -2.73
N VAL A 332 -19.47 19.93 -1.83
CA VAL A 332 -19.65 21.36 -2.14
C VAL A 332 -18.71 21.80 -3.28
N LEU A 333 -17.45 21.39 -3.26
CA LEU A 333 -16.48 21.71 -4.30
C LEU A 333 -16.86 21.06 -5.65
N SER A 334 -17.36 19.83 -5.62
CA SER A 334 -17.84 19.14 -6.82
C SER A 334 -19.06 19.84 -7.44
N LEU A 335 -20.02 20.28 -6.61
CA LEU A 335 -21.18 21.06 -7.04
C LEU A 335 -20.80 22.38 -7.73
N SER A 336 -19.72 23.02 -7.27
CA SER A 336 -19.13 24.20 -7.93
C SER A 336 -18.55 23.86 -9.31
N MET A 337 -17.89 22.70 -9.47
CA MET A 337 -17.37 22.26 -10.78
C MET A 337 -18.46 21.89 -11.79
N PHE A 338 -19.62 21.42 -11.33
CA PHE A 338 -20.81 21.23 -12.18
C PHE A 338 -21.46 22.55 -12.62
N GLY A 339 -21.05 23.68 -12.04
CA GLY A 339 -21.59 25.00 -12.34
C GLY A 339 -22.97 25.24 -11.75
N MET A 340 -23.41 24.44 -10.77
CA MET A 340 -24.68 24.65 -10.08
C MET A 340 -24.63 25.93 -9.23
N TYR A 341 -23.45 26.26 -8.69
CA TYR A 341 -23.17 27.49 -7.95
C TYR A 341 -21.82 28.05 -8.40
N GLU A 342 -21.81 29.20 -9.09
CA GLU A 342 -20.63 30.04 -9.10
C GLU A 342 -20.70 30.92 -7.86
N ILE A 343 -19.70 30.84 -6.98
CA ILE A 343 -19.52 31.80 -5.88
C ILE A 343 -19.12 33.13 -6.52
N GLN A 344 -20.10 33.82 -7.12
CA GLN A 344 -19.96 35.20 -7.55
C GLN A 344 -20.09 36.03 -6.28
N LEU A 345 -18.96 36.52 -5.77
CA LEU A 345 -18.99 37.52 -4.72
C LEU A 345 -19.91 38.66 -5.18
N PRO A 346 -20.84 39.15 -4.33
CA PRO A 346 -21.73 40.24 -4.70
C PRO A 346 -20.90 41.42 -5.22
N LEU A 347 -21.34 42.03 -6.32
CA LEU A 347 -20.54 43.00 -7.08
C LEU A 347 -19.99 44.14 -6.19
N ALA A 348 -20.69 44.52 -5.12
CA ALA A 348 -20.24 45.51 -4.16
C ALA A 348 -18.98 45.07 -3.36
N LEU A 349 -18.91 43.80 -2.95
CA LEU A 349 -17.75 43.25 -2.23
C LEU A 349 -16.57 43.02 -3.19
N ARG A 350 -16.86 42.53 -4.40
CA ARG A 350 -15.85 42.36 -5.46
C ARG A 350 -15.21 43.69 -5.85
N ALA A 351 -16.02 44.73 -6.07
CA ALA A 351 -15.53 46.07 -6.37
C ALA A 351 -14.68 46.66 -5.23
N ARG A 352 -15.07 46.46 -3.97
CA ARG A 352 -14.28 46.91 -2.81
C ARG A 352 -12.97 46.15 -2.64
N ILE A 353 -12.99 44.83 -2.87
CA ILE A 353 -11.78 44.00 -2.82
C ILE A 353 -10.86 44.34 -3.98
N ASP A 354 -11.39 44.54 -5.18
CA ASP A 354 -10.61 44.94 -6.36
C ASP A 354 -10.02 46.35 -6.20
N ASP A 355 -10.74 47.30 -5.59
CA ASP A 355 -10.20 48.63 -5.28
C ASP A 355 -9.16 48.60 -4.15
N ALA A 356 -9.36 47.77 -3.12
CA ALA A 356 -8.36 47.54 -2.07
C ALA A 356 -7.11 46.83 -2.63
N ALA A 357 -7.29 45.86 -3.53
CA ALA A 357 -6.21 45.13 -4.18
C ALA A 357 -5.46 45.99 -5.21
N ARG A 358 -6.15 46.91 -5.91
CA ARG A 358 -5.52 47.88 -6.83
C ARG A 358 -4.68 48.93 -6.10
N LYS A 359 -5.09 49.36 -4.90
CA LYS A 359 -4.32 50.32 -4.09
C LYS A 359 -3.06 49.72 -3.47
N GLN A 360 -2.92 48.40 -3.46
CA GLN A 360 -1.79 47.70 -2.83
C GLN A 360 -1.00 46.90 -3.89
N ALA A 361 -0.07 47.58 -4.57
CA ALA A 361 0.79 46.97 -5.59
C ALA A 361 1.64 45.77 -5.07
N SER A 362 1.78 45.64 -3.74
CA SER A 362 2.43 44.52 -3.04
C SER A 362 1.47 43.44 -2.51
N GLY A 363 0.15 43.68 -2.49
CA GLY A 363 -0.85 42.81 -1.85
C GLY A 363 -1.22 41.56 -2.66
N GLN A 364 -0.93 41.53 -3.96
CA GLN A 364 -1.26 40.39 -4.82
C GLN A 364 -0.50 39.11 -4.43
N TRP A 365 0.68 39.26 -3.83
CA TRP A 365 1.51 38.18 -3.33
C TRP A 365 0.98 37.58 -2.03
N ILE A 366 0.52 38.44 -1.12
CA ILE A 366 -0.12 38.04 0.14
C ILE A 366 -1.44 37.34 -0.17
N GLY A 367 -2.22 37.84 -1.14
CA GLY A 367 -3.44 37.17 -1.60
C GLY A 367 -3.19 35.78 -2.20
N ALA A 368 -2.13 35.63 -3.00
CA ALA A 368 -1.73 34.34 -3.56
C ALA A 368 -1.24 33.36 -2.47
N ALA A 369 -0.47 33.84 -1.49
CA ALA A 369 -0.03 33.04 -0.36
C ALA A 369 -1.20 32.57 0.52
N MET A 370 -2.17 33.45 0.82
CA MET A 370 -3.37 33.09 1.59
C MET A 370 -4.26 32.10 0.87
N MET A 371 -4.45 32.27 -0.45
CA MET A 371 -5.14 31.26 -1.28
C MET A 371 -4.37 29.94 -1.31
N GLY A 372 -3.04 29.97 -1.26
CA GLY A 372 -2.18 28.80 -1.06
C GLY A 372 -2.44 28.10 0.27
N VAL A 373 -2.54 28.84 1.37
CA VAL A 373 -2.86 28.28 2.71
C VAL A 373 -4.22 27.59 2.72
N LEU A 374 -5.25 28.26 2.20
CA LEU A 374 -6.60 27.70 2.07
C LEU A 374 -6.61 26.44 1.20
N SER A 375 -5.91 26.48 0.07
CA SER A 375 -5.80 25.33 -0.85
C SER A 375 -5.04 24.16 -0.23
N GLY A 376 -3.95 24.42 0.51
CA GLY A 376 -3.19 23.40 1.22
C GLY A 376 -4.05 22.61 2.19
N LEU A 377 -4.93 23.30 2.92
CA LEU A 377 -5.88 22.69 3.86
C LEU A 377 -6.96 21.84 3.16
N ILE A 378 -7.39 22.26 1.97
CA ILE A 378 -8.38 21.55 1.14
C ILE A 378 -7.76 20.35 0.42
N VAL A 379 -6.47 20.38 0.12
CA VAL A 379 -5.73 19.32 -0.60
C VAL A 379 -5.36 18.16 0.32
N SER A 380 -5.19 18.38 1.63
CA SER A 380 -4.84 17.34 2.62
C SER A 380 -5.68 16.04 2.54
N PRO A 381 -7.01 16.08 2.36
CA PRO A 381 -7.84 14.87 2.25
C PRO A 381 -7.50 14.02 1.02
N CYS A 382 -7.10 14.64 -0.10
CA CYS A 382 -6.79 13.95 -1.34
C CYS A 382 -5.41 13.29 -1.37
N VAL A 383 -4.52 13.68 -0.45
CA VAL A 383 -3.15 13.16 -0.36
C VAL A 383 -3.01 12.19 0.82
N THR A 384 -4.11 11.85 1.51
CA THR A 384 -4.11 11.05 2.75
C THR A 384 -3.36 9.73 2.66
N ALA A 385 -3.39 9.00 1.55
CA ALA A 385 -2.67 7.72 1.45
C ALA A 385 -1.13 7.90 1.49
N PRO A 386 -0.52 8.70 0.59
CA PRO A 386 0.90 9.05 0.71
C PRO A 386 1.25 9.75 2.03
N LEU A 387 0.38 10.65 2.51
CA LEU A 387 0.61 11.40 3.74
C LEU A 387 0.55 10.48 4.96
N ALA A 388 -0.34 9.49 5.00
CA ALA A 388 -0.44 8.54 6.12
C ALA A 388 0.81 7.67 6.23
N ALA A 389 1.36 7.20 5.11
CA ALA A 389 2.64 6.48 5.11
C ALA A 389 3.78 7.37 5.61
N ALA A 390 3.85 8.62 5.12
CA ALA A 390 4.82 9.60 5.59
C ALA A 390 4.69 9.88 7.10
N LEU A 391 3.45 10.09 7.58
CA LEU A 391 3.14 10.36 8.97
C LEU A 391 3.46 9.16 9.87
N ALA A 392 3.23 7.94 9.41
CA ALA A 392 3.61 6.73 10.15
C ALA A 392 5.14 6.63 10.33
N PHE A 393 5.89 6.92 9.27
CA PHE A 393 7.35 6.97 9.33
C PHE A 393 7.88 8.09 10.23
N ILE A 394 7.29 9.30 10.13
CA ILE A 394 7.61 10.46 10.98
C ILE A 394 7.28 10.16 12.45
N ALA A 395 6.14 9.51 12.72
CA ALA A 395 5.73 9.14 14.07
C ALA A 395 6.67 8.11 14.71
N LYS A 396 7.29 7.23 13.90
CA LYS A 396 8.30 6.26 14.36
C LYS A 396 9.64 6.92 14.67
N THR A 397 10.02 7.96 13.93
CA THR A 397 11.26 8.71 14.15
C THR A 397 11.15 9.73 15.28
N GLY A 398 9.96 10.28 15.55
CA GLY A 398 9.72 11.20 16.67
C GLY A 398 10.39 12.58 16.53
N ASP A 399 10.96 12.88 15.36
CA ASP A 399 11.67 14.13 15.09
C ASP A 399 10.76 15.14 14.35
N ALA A 400 10.42 16.22 15.04
CA ALA A 400 9.58 17.28 14.52
C ALA A 400 10.22 18.07 13.36
N VAL A 401 11.54 18.23 13.37
CA VAL A 401 12.29 18.92 12.31
C VAL A 401 12.30 18.05 11.05
N PHE A 402 12.49 16.75 11.22
CA PHE A 402 12.41 15.78 10.13
C PHE A 402 11.01 15.75 9.49
N GLY A 403 9.95 15.68 10.30
CA GLY A 403 8.56 15.72 9.83
C GLY A 403 8.20 17.02 9.11
N GLY A 404 8.67 18.16 9.64
CA GLY A 404 8.47 19.46 9.00
C GLY A 404 9.19 19.59 7.65
N ALA A 405 10.45 19.14 7.57
CA ALA A 405 11.29 19.25 6.38
C ALA A 405 10.83 18.35 5.23
N THR A 406 10.39 17.12 5.54
CA THR A 406 9.88 16.17 4.53
C THR A 406 8.56 16.65 3.90
N LEU A 407 7.60 17.15 4.71
CA LEU A 407 6.35 17.71 4.18
C LEU A 407 6.55 19.07 3.48
N PHE A 408 7.56 19.83 3.89
CA PHE A 408 7.99 21.03 3.15
C PHE A 408 8.48 20.66 1.75
N ALA A 409 9.40 19.68 1.65
CA ALA A 409 9.93 19.20 0.38
C ALA A 409 8.84 18.61 -0.53
N LEU A 410 7.92 17.83 0.03
CA LEU A 410 6.75 17.30 -0.67
C LEU A 410 5.91 18.43 -1.31
N SER A 411 5.65 19.50 -0.55
CA SER A 411 4.86 20.65 -1.02
C SER A 411 5.56 21.45 -2.10
N LEU A 412 6.88 21.62 -1.99
CA LEU A 412 7.68 22.23 -3.05
C LEU A 412 7.67 21.39 -4.33
N GLY A 413 7.69 20.06 -4.20
CA GLY A 413 7.57 19.13 -5.32
C GLY A 413 6.25 19.32 -6.09
N MET A 414 5.12 19.45 -5.38
CA MET A 414 3.82 19.73 -6.00
C MET A 414 3.75 21.12 -6.65
N GLY A 415 4.46 22.10 -6.09
CA GLY A 415 4.54 23.46 -6.62
C GLY A 415 5.35 23.56 -7.91
N LEU A 416 6.38 22.72 -8.09
CA LEU A 416 7.30 22.80 -9.22
C LEU A 416 6.60 22.68 -10.59
N PRO A 417 5.71 21.71 -10.86
CA PRO A 417 4.94 21.67 -12.10
C PRO A 417 4.09 22.92 -12.34
N LEU A 418 3.51 23.51 -11.29
CA LEU A 418 2.72 24.74 -11.41
C LEU A 418 3.59 25.95 -11.78
N VAL A 419 4.79 26.05 -11.20
CA VAL A 419 5.75 27.12 -11.53
C VAL A 419 6.25 26.96 -12.97
N LEU A 420 6.56 25.73 -13.40
CA LEU A 420 6.95 25.42 -14.78
C LEU A 420 5.86 25.78 -15.78
N LEU A 421 4.60 25.42 -15.49
CA LEU A 421 3.44 25.76 -16.32
C LEU A 421 3.19 27.28 -16.38
N ALA A 422 3.34 27.97 -15.23
CA ALA A 422 3.21 29.42 -15.17
C ALA A 422 4.33 30.14 -15.94
N GLY A 423 5.56 29.63 -15.89
CA GLY A 423 6.72 30.16 -16.63
C GLY A 423 6.67 29.84 -18.13
N GLY A 424 6.15 28.67 -18.50
CA GLY A 424 5.97 28.21 -19.88
C GLY A 424 4.96 29.02 -20.70
N GLY A 425 4.22 29.93 -20.04
CA GLY A 425 3.56 31.08 -20.65
C GLY A 425 2.56 30.72 -21.76
N GLY A 426 1.40 30.16 -21.41
CA GLY A 426 0.18 30.12 -22.24
C GLY A 426 0.24 29.43 -23.62
N ALA A 427 1.43 29.13 -24.14
CA ALA A 427 1.66 28.58 -25.48
C ALA A 427 1.45 27.06 -25.52
N LEU A 428 1.63 26.38 -24.39
CA LEU A 428 1.45 24.94 -24.27
C LEU A 428 -0.02 24.53 -23.96
N LEU A 429 -0.86 25.50 -23.56
CA LEU A 429 -2.22 25.21 -23.08
C LEU A 429 -3.25 25.72 -24.09
N PRO A 430 -4.12 24.85 -24.65
CA PRO A 430 -5.18 25.29 -25.54
C PRO A 430 -6.12 26.26 -24.82
N ARG A 431 -6.61 27.27 -25.54
CA ARG A 431 -7.55 28.25 -24.98
C ARG A 431 -8.71 27.53 -24.29
N ALA A 432 -9.09 28.03 -23.11
CA ALA A 432 -10.27 27.62 -22.37
C ALA A 432 -11.50 27.64 -23.29
N GLY A 433 -11.91 26.46 -23.79
CA GLY A 433 -13.03 26.28 -24.70
C GLY A 433 -14.00 25.20 -24.21
N ALA A 434 -14.87 24.72 -25.10
CA ALA A 434 -15.89 23.72 -24.79
C ALA A 434 -15.34 22.41 -24.17
N TRP A 435 -14.08 22.08 -24.44
CA TRP A 435 -13.40 20.92 -23.83
C TRP A 435 -13.27 21.02 -22.30
N MET A 436 -13.08 22.23 -21.76
CA MET A 436 -12.93 22.45 -20.31
C MET A 436 -14.20 22.05 -19.54
N GLY A 437 -15.38 22.20 -20.15
CA GLY A 437 -16.63 21.73 -19.55
C GLY A 437 -16.69 20.21 -19.36
N GLY A 438 -16.12 19.44 -20.31
CA GLY A 438 -16.01 17.99 -20.19
C GLY A 438 -15.04 17.58 -19.06
N VAL A 439 -13.89 18.25 -18.99
CA VAL A 439 -12.87 18.01 -17.96
C VAL A 439 -13.40 18.33 -16.57
N LYS A 440 -14.07 19.48 -16.38
CA LYS A 440 -14.69 19.86 -15.10
C LYS A 440 -15.69 18.81 -14.60
N ARG A 441 -16.56 18.30 -15.49
CA ARG A 441 -17.54 17.26 -15.13
C ARG A 441 -16.87 15.94 -14.74
N PHE A 442 -15.85 15.52 -15.49
CA PHE A 442 -15.09 14.31 -15.16
C PHE A 442 -14.45 14.41 -13.77
N PHE A 443 -13.74 15.51 -13.47
CA PHE A 443 -13.15 15.71 -12.15
C PHE A 443 -14.21 15.89 -11.06
N GLY A 444 -15.35 16.52 -11.34
CA GLY A 444 -16.47 16.61 -10.39
C GLY A 444 -16.99 15.24 -9.94
N PHE A 445 -17.21 14.31 -10.88
CA PHE A 445 -17.60 12.93 -10.54
C PHE A 445 -16.51 12.17 -9.79
N LEU A 446 -15.24 12.40 -10.15
CA LEU A 446 -14.10 11.81 -9.46
C LEU A 446 -14.01 12.29 -8.00
N LEU A 447 -14.22 13.59 -7.74
CA LEU A 447 -14.27 14.15 -6.38
C LEU A 447 -15.42 13.55 -5.55
N LEU A 448 -16.60 13.35 -6.15
CA LEU A 448 -17.71 12.69 -5.47
C LEU A 448 -17.42 11.21 -5.18
N GLY A 449 -16.73 10.52 -6.08
CA GLY A 449 -16.29 9.14 -5.86
C GLY A 449 -15.30 9.02 -4.70
N VAL A 450 -14.35 9.95 -4.60
CA VAL A 450 -13.42 10.05 -3.47
C VAL A 450 -14.16 10.40 -2.17
N ALA A 451 -15.13 11.32 -2.20
CA ALA A 451 -15.95 11.63 -1.03
C ALA A 451 -16.70 10.40 -0.52
N LEU A 452 -17.35 9.63 -1.41
CA LEU A 452 -17.99 8.36 -1.08
C LEU A 452 -17.00 7.32 -0.53
N TRP A 453 -15.78 7.30 -1.06
CA TRP A 453 -14.72 6.41 -0.59
C TRP A 453 -14.24 6.77 0.82
N ILE A 454 -14.08 8.06 1.14
CA ILE A 454 -13.66 8.53 2.47
C ILE A 454 -14.71 8.22 3.55
N VAL A 455 -16.00 8.31 3.22
CA VAL A 455 -17.09 8.03 4.19
C VAL A 455 -17.36 6.53 4.33
N ARG A 456 -16.68 5.67 3.55
CA ARG A 456 -16.83 4.21 3.60
C ARG A 456 -16.80 3.63 5.03
N PRO A 457 -15.94 4.05 5.96
CA PRO A 457 -15.93 3.51 7.32
C PRO A 457 -17.19 3.84 8.13
N LEU A 458 -17.95 4.88 7.76
CA LEU A 458 -19.19 5.27 8.44
C LEU A 458 -20.46 4.67 7.81
N LEU A 459 -20.36 4.18 6.57
CA LEU A 459 -21.51 3.69 5.79
C LEU A 459 -21.58 2.17 5.85
N THR A 460 -22.78 1.63 6.06
CA THR A 460 -23.02 0.20 5.89
C THR A 460 -22.85 -0.19 4.41
N THR A 461 -22.35 -1.40 4.16
CA THR A 461 -22.10 -1.93 2.80
C THR A 461 -23.22 -1.67 1.78
N PRO A 462 -24.52 -1.89 2.08
CA PRO A 462 -25.59 -1.61 1.12
C PRO A 462 -25.74 -0.12 0.78
N VAL A 463 -25.57 0.79 1.76
CA VAL A 463 -25.68 2.24 1.52
C VAL A 463 -24.51 2.73 0.67
N LEU A 464 -23.32 2.18 0.88
CA LEU A 464 -22.16 2.46 0.04
C LEU A 464 -22.39 2.02 -1.42
N LEU A 465 -22.92 0.82 -1.65
CA LEU A 465 -23.27 0.32 -2.99
C LEU A 465 -24.36 1.16 -3.66
N LEU A 466 -25.37 1.61 -2.90
CA LEU A 466 -26.38 2.55 -3.40
C LEU A 466 -25.76 3.89 -3.80
N GLY A 467 -24.84 4.42 -3.00
CA GLY A 467 -24.12 5.66 -3.29
C GLY A 467 -23.28 5.58 -4.57
N TRP A 468 -22.52 4.49 -4.74
CA TRP A 468 -21.78 4.23 -5.98
C TRP A 468 -22.70 4.02 -7.19
N GLY A 469 -23.79 3.27 -7.03
CA GLY A 469 -24.79 3.05 -8.08
C GLY A 469 -25.43 4.37 -8.53
N ALA A 470 -25.88 5.20 -7.60
CA ALA A 470 -26.44 6.52 -7.87
C ALA A 470 -25.43 7.43 -8.57
N LEU A 471 -24.18 7.47 -8.09
CA LEU A 471 -23.12 8.28 -8.69
C LEU A 471 -22.81 7.87 -10.14
N LEU A 472 -22.71 6.56 -10.42
CA LEU A 472 -22.46 6.04 -11.77
C LEU A 472 -23.63 6.31 -12.71
N LEU A 473 -24.88 6.22 -12.23
CA LEU A 473 -26.06 6.55 -13.02
C LEU A 473 -26.15 8.05 -13.34
N VAL A 474 -25.87 8.93 -12.37
CA VAL A 474 -25.82 10.37 -12.60
C VAL A 474 -24.69 10.71 -13.57
N ALA A 475 -23.53 10.05 -13.48
CA ALA A 475 -22.44 10.20 -14.44
C ALA A 475 -22.85 9.77 -15.85
N ALA A 476 -23.53 8.63 -15.99
CA ALA A 476 -24.05 8.15 -17.27
C ALA A 476 -25.11 9.09 -17.88
N ALA A 477 -26.00 9.65 -17.05
CA ALA A 477 -26.98 10.65 -17.48
C ALA A 477 -26.29 11.91 -18.02
N PHE A 478 -25.27 12.42 -17.32
CA PHE A 478 -24.47 13.58 -17.75
C PHE A 478 -23.65 13.33 -19.02
N MET A 479 -23.33 12.08 -19.36
CA MET A 479 -22.72 11.72 -20.65
C MET A 479 -23.71 11.71 -21.82
N HIS A 480 -24.97 12.15 -21.61
CA HIS A 480 -26.02 12.17 -22.62
C HIS A 480 -26.25 10.77 -23.24
N VAL A 481 -26.19 9.72 -22.41
CA VAL A 481 -26.46 8.33 -22.83
C VAL A 481 -27.90 8.20 -23.33
N PHE A 482 -28.85 8.88 -22.70
CA PHE A 482 -30.29 8.81 -23.04
C PHE A 482 -30.71 9.72 -24.20
N ASP A 483 -29.83 10.63 -24.65
CA ASP A 483 -30.13 11.51 -25.77
C ASP A 483 -29.91 10.80 -27.11
N ARG A 484 -30.83 10.99 -28.06
CA ARG A 484 -30.69 10.46 -29.42
C ARG A 484 -29.46 11.07 -30.10
N LEU A 485 -28.62 10.23 -30.73
CA LEU A 485 -27.51 10.73 -31.55
C LEU A 485 -28.10 11.33 -32.83
N PRO A 486 -27.71 12.55 -33.23
CA PRO A 486 -27.97 13.04 -34.58
C PRO A 486 -27.20 12.21 -35.61
N ASP A 487 -27.82 11.94 -36.77
CA ASP A 487 -27.16 11.24 -37.87
C ASP A 487 -25.99 12.08 -38.40
N GLY A 488 -24.75 11.54 -38.32
CA GLY A 488 -23.54 12.19 -38.84
C GLY A 488 -22.39 12.44 -37.84
N VAL A 489 -22.51 12.06 -36.57
CA VAL A 489 -21.41 12.24 -35.59
C VAL A 489 -20.24 11.27 -35.80
N GLY A 490 -19.02 11.80 -35.64
CA GLY A 490 -17.76 11.07 -35.76
C GLY A 490 -17.56 9.95 -34.74
N ALA A 491 -16.74 8.96 -35.10
CA ALA A 491 -16.55 7.70 -34.36
C ALA A 491 -16.21 7.89 -32.87
N ALA A 492 -15.43 8.91 -32.53
CA ALA A 492 -15.05 9.21 -31.13
C ALA A 492 -16.26 9.47 -30.22
N ARG A 493 -17.31 10.13 -30.72
CA ARG A 493 -18.52 10.43 -29.92
C ARG A 493 -19.41 9.20 -29.75
N ARG A 494 -19.34 8.25 -30.67
CA ARG A 494 -20.02 6.93 -30.54
C ARG A 494 -19.31 6.04 -29.52
N VAL A 495 -17.97 6.01 -29.54
CA VAL A 495 -17.17 5.29 -28.54
C VAL A 495 -17.40 5.84 -27.14
N LEU A 496 -17.43 7.18 -26.99
CA LEU A 496 -17.71 7.83 -25.69
C LEU A 496 -19.10 7.47 -25.16
N LYS A 497 -20.11 7.35 -26.04
CA LYS A 497 -21.44 6.87 -25.65
C LYS A 497 -21.45 5.39 -25.27
N GLY A 498 -20.71 4.54 -26.00
CA GLY A 498 -20.53 3.14 -25.63
C GLY A 498 -19.94 2.98 -24.22
N LEU A 499 -18.94 3.79 -23.88
CA LEU A 499 -18.38 3.83 -22.53
C LEU A 499 -19.42 4.28 -21.49
N GLY A 500 -20.24 5.29 -21.80
CA GLY A 500 -21.33 5.74 -20.93
C GLY A 500 -22.39 4.67 -20.68
N VAL A 501 -22.71 3.84 -21.67
CA VAL A 501 -23.64 2.70 -21.52
C VAL A 501 -23.04 1.62 -20.61
N VAL A 502 -21.75 1.31 -20.75
CA VAL A 502 -21.05 0.38 -19.85
C VAL A 502 -21.07 0.89 -18.40
N VAL A 503 -20.81 2.18 -18.20
CA VAL A 503 -20.90 2.83 -16.87
C VAL A 503 -22.32 2.76 -16.30
N ALA A 504 -23.35 2.98 -17.12
CA ALA A 504 -24.75 2.86 -16.71
C ALA A 504 -25.11 1.42 -16.29
N LEU A 505 -24.64 0.43 -17.06
CA LEU A 505 -24.86 -0.99 -16.75
C LEU A 505 -24.13 -1.41 -15.47
N LEU A 506 -22.92 -0.92 -15.22
CA LEU A 506 -22.19 -1.12 -13.97
C LEU A 506 -22.90 -0.46 -12.78
N GLY A 507 -23.43 0.76 -12.95
CA GLY A 507 -24.24 1.44 -11.93
C GLY A 507 -25.53 0.69 -11.60
N ALA A 508 -26.23 0.18 -12.63
CA ALA A 508 -27.41 -0.65 -12.46
C ALA A 508 -27.09 -2.00 -11.77
N ALA A 509 -25.99 -2.65 -12.15
CA ALA A 509 -25.51 -3.86 -11.49
C ALA A 509 -25.19 -3.61 -10.01
N ALA A 510 -24.54 -2.48 -9.67
CA ALA A 510 -24.27 -2.10 -8.29
C ALA A 510 -25.56 -1.89 -7.47
N LEU A 511 -26.60 -1.28 -8.05
CA LEU A 511 -27.91 -1.16 -7.39
C LEU A 511 -28.58 -2.52 -7.17
N VAL A 512 -28.52 -3.42 -8.16
CA VAL A 512 -29.05 -4.78 -8.03
C VAL A 512 -28.27 -5.57 -6.98
N GLY A 513 -26.94 -5.39 -6.89
CA GLY A 513 -26.11 -5.95 -5.84
C GLY A 513 -26.47 -5.45 -4.44
N ALA A 514 -26.81 -4.16 -4.32
CA ALA A 514 -27.27 -3.58 -3.06
C ALA A 514 -28.59 -4.21 -2.59
N VAL A 515 -29.54 -4.42 -3.52
CA VAL A 515 -30.85 -5.02 -3.22
C VAL A 515 -30.74 -6.52 -2.95
N THR A 516 -29.80 -7.22 -3.59
CA THR A 516 -29.58 -8.66 -3.42
C THR A 516 -28.66 -9.02 -2.25
N GLY A 517 -28.19 -8.03 -1.48
CA GLY A 517 -27.39 -8.25 -0.27
C GLY A 517 -25.93 -8.64 -0.52
N ALA A 518 -25.39 -8.34 -1.71
CA ALA A 518 -23.99 -8.62 -2.03
C ALA A 518 -23.06 -7.81 -1.11
N ARG A 519 -22.11 -8.49 -0.46
CA ARG A 519 -21.14 -7.88 0.46
C ARG A 519 -19.87 -7.36 -0.22
N ASP A 520 -19.69 -7.62 -1.51
CA ASP A 520 -18.53 -7.18 -2.27
C ASP A 520 -18.87 -6.22 -3.42
N PRO A 521 -18.28 -5.01 -3.46
CA PRO A 521 -18.51 -4.02 -4.51
C PRO A 521 -17.96 -4.45 -5.87
N LEU A 522 -17.03 -5.42 -5.92
CA LEU A 522 -16.48 -5.97 -7.16
C LEU A 522 -17.28 -7.17 -7.71
N ALA A 523 -18.20 -7.74 -6.93
CA ALA A 523 -19.04 -8.87 -7.34
C ALA A 523 -20.53 -8.57 -7.08
N PRO A 524 -21.10 -7.51 -7.70
CA PRO A 524 -22.48 -7.11 -7.44
C PRO A 524 -23.52 -8.18 -7.80
N LEU A 525 -23.18 -9.15 -8.66
CA LEU A 525 -24.08 -10.24 -9.05
C LEU A 525 -23.94 -11.51 -8.18
N ALA A 526 -23.05 -11.56 -7.19
CA ALA A 526 -22.91 -12.73 -6.32
C ALA A 526 -24.17 -13.01 -5.47
N GLY A 527 -25.03 -12.01 -5.23
CA GLY A 527 -26.33 -12.21 -4.58
C GLY A 527 -27.35 -12.94 -5.48
N LEU A 528 -27.23 -12.82 -6.81
CA LEU A 528 -28.14 -13.47 -7.76
C LEU A 528 -27.89 -14.98 -7.88
N THR A 529 -26.64 -15.44 -7.73
CA THR A 529 -26.31 -16.87 -7.77
C THR A 529 -26.87 -17.59 -6.54
N VAL A 530 -26.97 -16.91 -5.39
CA VAL A 530 -27.62 -17.43 -4.18
C VAL A 530 -29.15 -17.48 -4.36
N ALA A 531 -29.75 -16.46 -4.97
CA ALA A 531 -31.20 -16.38 -5.19
C ALA A 531 -31.73 -17.37 -6.26
N THR A 532 -30.95 -17.64 -7.30
CA THR A 532 -31.35 -18.55 -8.40
C THR A 532 -31.02 -20.02 -8.14
N SER A 533 -30.14 -20.32 -7.17
CA SER A 533 -29.71 -21.70 -6.93
C SER A 533 -30.67 -22.54 -6.07
N GLY A 534 -31.75 -21.99 -5.50
CA GLY A 534 -32.78 -22.76 -4.78
C GLY A 534 -32.25 -23.75 -3.73
N ARG A 535 -31.01 -23.59 -3.27
CA ARG A 535 -30.37 -24.44 -2.28
C ARG A 535 -30.75 -23.88 -0.92
N THR A 536 -31.86 -24.38 -0.40
CA THR A 536 -32.13 -24.38 1.03
C THR A 536 -30.91 -24.96 1.75
N ASN A 537 -30.23 -24.14 2.53
CA ASN A 537 -29.30 -24.53 3.59
C ASN A 537 -28.22 -25.57 3.19
N ALA A 538 -27.32 -25.22 2.25
CA ALA A 538 -25.94 -25.63 2.47
C ALA A 538 -25.39 -24.68 3.56
N PRO A 539 -24.68 -25.16 4.60
CA PRO A 539 -24.04 -24.25 5.55
C PRO A 539 -23.11 -23.38 4.72
N VAL A 540 -23.46 -22.10 4.59
CA VAL A 540 -22.46 -21.08 4.30
C VAL A 540 -21.50 -21.25 5.47
N ASP A 541 -20.28 -21.65 5.17
CA ASP A 541 -19.26 -21.93 6.17
C ASP A 541 -18.99 -20.60 6.88
N GLU A 542 -19.77 -20.31 7.93
CA GLU A 542 -19.66 -19.09 8.71
C GLU A 542 -18.21 -19.09 9.22
N GLY A 543 -17.49 -18.00 8.91
CA GLY A 543 -16.12 -17.81 9.35
C GLY A 543 -15.99 -17.99 10.87
N ALA A 544 -14.76 -18.04 11.35
CA ALA A 544 -14.44 -18.26 12.75
C ALA A 544 -15.31 -17.37 13.68
N LYS A 545 -16.06 -17.97 14.61
CA LYS A 545 -17.05 -17.24 15.45
C LYS A 545 -16.36 -16.54 16.60
N PHE A 546 -16.09 -15.24 16.45
CA PHE A 546 -15.48 -14.41 17.48
C PHE A 546 -16.50 -13.94 18.53
N ARG A 547 -16.16 -14.11 19.81
CA ARG A 547 -16.85 -13.45 20.93
C ARG A 547 -16.33 -12.03 21.09
N ARG A 548 -17.19 -11.03 20.92
CA ARG A 548 -16.80 -9.63 21.08
C ARG A 548 -16.67 -9.24 22.55
N VAL A 549 -15.60 -8.51 22.90
CA VAL A 549 -15.37 -7.89 24.22
C VAL A 549 -15.14 -6.40 24.05
N ARG A 550 -15.60 -5.60 25.01
CA ARG A 550 -15.55 -4.13 24.96
C ARG A 550 -14.60 -3.51 25.97
N SER A 551 -14.24 -4.24 27.03
CA SER A 551 -13.41 -3.70 28.10
C SER A 551 -12.33 -4.69 28.54
N VAL A 552 -11.33 -4.16 29.23
CA VAL A 552 -10.27 -4.94 29.88
C VAL A 552 -10.86 -5.95 30.88
N ALA A 553 -11.88 -5.55 31.63
CA ALA A 553 -12.54 -6.39 32.63
C ALA A 553 -13.31 -7.56 31.98
N GLU A 554 -14.01 -7.31 30.87
CA GLU A 554 -14.69 -8.37 30.12
C GLU A 554 -13.67 -9.37 29.55
N LEU A 555 -12.55 -8.88 29.02
CA LEU A 555 -11.47 -9.74 28.51
C LEU A 555 -10.92 -10.63 29.62
N ASP A 556 -10.59 -10.07 30.78
CA ASP A 556 -10.07 -10.84 31.93
C ASP A 556 -11.08 -11.90 32.40
N GLN A 557 -12.38 -11.58 32.39
CA GLN A 557 -13.43 -12.54 32.72
C GLN A 557 -13.49 -13.69 31.71
N VAL A 558 -13.32 -13.43 30.41
CA VAL A 558 -13.30 -14.49 29.38
C VAL A 558 -12.08 -15.38 29.59
N ILE A 559 -10.91 -14.77 29.79
CA ILE A 559 -9.64 -15.48 29.99
C ILE A 559 -9.74 -16.39 31.24
N ALA A 560 -10.31 -15.88 32.34
CA ALA A 560 -10.46 -16.64 33.57
C ALA A 560 -11.46 -17.80 33.49
N THR A 561 -12.44 -17.75 32.58
CA THR A 561 -13.52 -18.75 32.47
C THR A 561 -13.38 -19.71 31.30
N ALA A 562 -12.44 -19.46 30.38
CA ALA A 562 -12.31 -20.23 29.14
C ALA A 562 -11.86 -21.68 29.36
N GLY A 563 -10.94 -21.93 30.29
CA GLY A 563 -10.35 -23.27 30.55
C GLY A 563 -9.64 -23.91 29.34
N ARG A 564 -9.48 -23.16 28.25
CA ARG A 564 -8.87 -23.52 26.96
C ARG A 564 -8.07 -22.32 26.46
N PRO A 565 -7.06 -22.51 25.59
CA PRO A 565 -6.29 -21.39 25.07
C PRO A 565 -7.21 -20.37 24.38
N VAL A 566 -6.92 -19.09 24.58
CA VAL A 566 -7.71 -17.98 24.05
C VAL A 566 -6.89 -17.24 23.00
N MET A 567 -7.47 -17.04 21.82
CA MET A 567 -6.93 -16.14 20.81
C MET A 567 -7.72 -14.83 20.86
N PHE A 568 -7.03 -13.73 21.15
CA PHE A 568 -7.61 -12.42 21.26
C PHE A 568 -7.17 -11.53 20.09
N ASP A 569 -8.12 -11.19 19.21
CA ASP A 569 -7.90 -10.37 18.02
C ASP A 569 -8.35 -8.92 18.22
N PHE A 570 -7.53 -7.97 17.77
CA PHE A 570 -7.85 -6.56 17.71
C PHE A 570 -8.35 -6.20 16.31
N TYR A 571 -9.60 -5.78 16.22
CA TYR A 571 -10.31 -5.51 14.96
C TYR A 571 -10.77 -4.05 14.88
N ALA A 572 -10.83 -3.51 13.66
CA ALA A 572 -11.60 -2.31 13.37
C ALA A 572 -12.19 -2.30 11.96
N ASP A 573 -13.31 -1.61 11.77
CA ASP A 573 -13.98 -1.48 10.48
C ASP A 573 -13.16 -0.72 9.42
N TRP A 574 -12.34 0.22 9.87
CA TRP A 574 -11.43 0.98 9.02
C TRP A 574 -10.14 0.20 8.71
N CYS A 575 -9.89 -0.94 9.38
CA CYS A 575 -8.73 -1.77 9.19
C CYS A 575 -8.91 -2.74 8.00
N ILE A 576 -8.39 -2.34 6.83
CA ILE A 576 -8.43 -3.16 5.61
C ILE A 576 -7.75 -4.51 5.84
N SER A 577 -6.61 -4.53 6.54
CA SER A 577 -5.85 -5.74 6.85
C SER A 577 -6.64 -6.74 7.70
N CYS A 578 -7.43 -6.25 8.66
CA CYS A 578 -8.26 -7.07 9.53
C CYS A 578 -9.36 -7.76 8.70
N LYS A 579 -10.04 -6.99 7.84
CA LYS A 579 -11.08 -7.49 6.93
C LYS A 579 -10.54 -8.51 5.93
N GLU A 580 -9.31 -8.31 5.46
CA GLU A 580 -8.66 -9.27 4.57
C GLU A 580 -8.37 -10.58 5.32
N MET A 581 -7.76 -10.52 6.50
CA MET A 581 -7.51 -11.72 7.31
C MET A 581 -8.80 -12.47 7.66
N GLU A 582 -9.88 -11.78 8.00
CA GLU A 582 -11.19 -12.43 8.22
C GLU A 582 -11.74 -13.14 6.97
N ARG A 583 -11.43 -12.64 5.78
CA ARG A 583 -11.95 -13.18 4.51
C ARG A 583 -11.08 -14.28 3.91
N SER A 584 -9.76 -14.20 4.06
CA SER A 584 -8.81 -15.10 3.38
C SER A 584 -7.95 -15.94 4.32
N VAL A 585 -7.74 -15.52 5.58
CA VAL A 585 -6.90 -16.26 6.54
C VAL A 585 -7.76 -17.08 7.50
N PHE A 586 -8.75 -16.49 8.15
CA PHE A 586 -9.59 -17.17 9.14
C PHE A 586 -10.62 -18.13 8.50
N THR A 587 -10.81 -18.04 7.20
CA THR A 587 -11.64 -18.94 6.39
C THR A 587 -10.83 -20.06 5.73
N ASP A 588 -9.49 -20.03 5.77
CA ASP A 588 -8.66 -21.13 5.26
C ASP A 588 -8.97 -22.41 6.09
N PRO A 589 -9.32 -23.54 5.44
CA PRO A 589 -9.70 -24.77 6.15
C PRO A 589 -8.65 -25.26 7.16
N ARG A 590 -7.36 -25.06 6.86
CA ARG A 590 -6.24 -25.45 7.72
C ARG A 590 -6.18 -24.57 8.97
N VAL A 591 -6.40 -23.27 8.80
CA VAL A 591 -6.44 -22.30 9.91
C VAL A 591 -7.69 -22.55 10.75
N LYS A 592 -8.86 -22.71 10.13
CA LYS A 592 -10.14 -22.97 10.78
C LYS A 592 -10.08 -24.19 11.72
N ALA A 593 -9.52 -25.30 11.25
CA ALA A 593 -9.35 -26.51 12.05
C ALA A 593 -8.53 -26.29 13.34
N ARG A 594 -7.61 -25.32 13.33
CA ARG A 594 -6.82 -24.92 14.50
C ARG A 594 -7.56 -23.90 15.36
N LEU A 595 -8.29 -22.98 14.74
CA LEU A 595 -9.12 -22.00 15.45
C LEU A 595 -10.26 -22.66 16.24
N ASP A 596 -10.80 -23.79 15.78
CA ASP A 596 -11.82 -24.56 16.52
C ASP A 596 -11.30 -25.14 17.86
N GLN A 597 -9.98 -25.22 18.02
CA GLN A 597 -9.33 -25.71 19.23
C GLN A 597 -9.18 -24.61 20.30
N VAL A 598 -9.40 -23.35 19.95
CA VAL A 598 -9.21 -22.19 20.83
C VAL A 598 -10.49 -21.37 21.01
N VAL A 599 -10.56 -20.62 22.10
CA VAL A 599 -11.63 -19.64 22.30
C VAL A 599 -11.26 -18.37 21.57
N LEU A 600 -12.08 -18.00 20.57
CA LEU A 600 -11.87 -16.82 19.75
C LEU A 600 -12.55 -15.62 20.39
N VAL A 601 -11.75 -14.61 20.74
CA VAL A 601 -12.20 -13.37 21.35
C VAL A 601 -11.73 -12.22 20.46
N GLN A 602 -12.56 -11.19 20.29
CA GLN A 602 -12.23 -10.06 19.44
C GLN A 602 -12.62 -8.75 20.11
N ALA A 603 -11.73 -7.76 20.13
CA ALA A 603 -12.05 -6.39 20.53
C ALA A 603 -12.33 -5.54 19.30
N ASP A 604 -13.48 -4.85 19.30
CA ASP A 604 -13.79 -3.85 18.30
C ASP A 604 -13.27 -2.49 18.73
N VAL A 605 -12.16 -2.05 18.17
CA VAL A 605 -11.57 -0.74 18.47
C VAL A 605 -11.93 0.32 17.42
N THR A 606 -13.01 0.10 16.66
CA THR A 606 -13.48 1.05 15.62
C THR A 606 -13.80 2.42 16.19
N ALA A 607 -14.43 2.46 17.38
CA ALA A 607 -14.85 3.70 18.03
C ALA A 607 -13.68 4.46 18.68
N ASN A 608 -12.59 3.76 19.00
CA ASN A 608 -11.42 4.29 19.71
C ASN A 608 -11.79 5.06 20.99
N ASN A 609 -12.73 4.52 21.75
CA ASN A 609 -13.18 5.08 23.03
C ASN A 609 -12.14 4.81 24.15
N ALA A 610 -12.41 5.27 25.38
CA ALA A 610 -11.48 5.11 26.50
C ALA A 610 -11.17 3.64 26.84
N ASP A 611 -12.13 2.73 26.70
CA ASP A 611 -11.94 1.30 26.94
C ASP A 611 -11.10 0.64 25.83
N ASP A 612 -11.33 1.04 24.58
CA ASP A 612 -10.54 0.60 23.42
C ASP A 612 -9.06 1.00 23.57
N GLN A 613 -8.83 2.26 23.98
CA GLN A 613 -7.49 2.78 24.25
C GLN A 613 -6.84 2.08 25.44
N ALA A 614 -7.60 1.74 26.48
CA ALA A 614 -7.09 0.99 27.62
C ALA A 614 -6.66 -0.43 27.21
N LEU A 615 -7.45 -1.11 26.37
CA LEU A 615 -7.09 -2.40 25.79
C LEU A 615 -5.81 -2.32 24.95
N LEU A 616 -5.75 -1.40 23.98
CA LEU A 616 -4.56 -1.22 23.13
C LEU A 616 -3.30 -0.89 23.96
N LYS A 617 -3.43 0.00 24.95
CA LYS A 617 -2.35 0.40 25.84
C LYS A 617 -1.84 -0.75 26.72
N ARG A 618 -2.74 -1.62 27.22
CA ARG A 618 -2.35 -2.80 28.01
C ARG A 618 -1.39 -3.72 27.25
N PHE A 619 -1.62 -3.90 25.95
CA PHE A 619 -0.80 -4.79 25.11
C PHE A 619 0.29 -4.06 24.32
N GLY A 620 0.40 -2.73 24.46
CA GLY A 620 1.39 -1.92 23.74
C GLY A 620 1.15 -1.88 22.22
N LEU A 621 -0.11 -1.96 21.80
CA LEU A 621 -0.49 -1.93 20.38
C LEU A 621 -0.84 -0.50 19.95
N PHE A 622 -0.35 -0.11 18.77
CA PHE A 622 -0.65 1.19 18.16
C PHE A 622 -2.02 1.20 17.46
N GLY A 623 -2.51 0.02 17.07
CA GLY A 623 -3.76 -0.17 16.36
C GLY A 623 -3.86 -1.61 15.83
N PRO A 624 -5.01 -1.97 15.23
CA PRO A 624 -5.24 -3.27 14.63
C PRO A 624 -4.57 -3.40 13.23
N PRO A 625 -4.31 -4.62 12.73
CA PRO A 625 -4.56 -5.90 13.38
C PRO A 625 -3.46 -6.27 14.38
N GLY A 626 -3.88 -6.85 15.51
CA GLY A 626 -2.99 -7.42 16.51
C GLY A 626 -3.66 -8.63 17.14
N ILE A 627 -2.95 -9.75 17.24
CA ILE A 627 -3.49 -10.99 17.82
C ILE A 627 -2.59 -11.41 18.96
N ILE A 628 -3.21 -11.63 20.13
CA ILE A 628 -2.58 -12.04 21.37
C ILE A 628 -3.08 -13.43 21.75
N PHE A 629 -2.20 -14.29 22.24
CA PHE A 629 -2.54 -15.64 22.66
C PHE A 629 -2.39 -15.80 24.16
N PHE A 630 -3.40 -16.40 24.80
CA PHE A 630 -3.39 -16.81 26.19
C PHE A 630 -3.44 -18.33 26.30
N ASP A 631 -2.76 -18.88 27.29
CA ASP A 631 -2.87 -20.30 27.63
C ASP A 631 -4.19 -20.61 28.36
N GLY A 632 -4.47 -21.90 28.58
CA GLY A 632 -5.67 -22.34 29.30
C GLY A 632 -5.70 -21.98 30.79
N SER A 633 -4.58 -21.50 31.34
CA SER A 633 -4.45 -20.99 32.71
C SER A 633 -4.65 -19.47 32.79
N GLY A 634 -4.85 -18.82 31.65
CA GLY A 634 -5.07 -17.39 31.53
C GLY A 634 -3.80 -16.53 31.47
N ASN A 635 -2.62 -17.14 31.35
CA ASN A 635 -1.37 -16.39 31.18
C ASN A 635 -1.14 -16.07 29.71
N GLU A 636 -0.68 -14.84 29.46
CA GLU A 636 -0.28 -14.43 28.11
C GLU A 636 0.98 -15.19 27.67
N ARG A 637 0.96 -15.74 26.45
CA ARG A 637 2.15 -16.34 25.84
C ARG A 637 3.03 -15.25 25.23
N THR A 638 3.89 -14.68 26.07
CA THR A 638 4.82 -13.63 25.69
C THR A 638 5.75 -14.08 24.55
N GLY A 639 5.99 -13.21 23.57
CA GLY A 639 6.80 -13.51 22.37
C GLY A 639 6.05 -14.18 21.21
N MET A 640 4.75 -14.49 21.36
CA MET A 640 3.94 -15.14 20.32
C MET A 640 2.83 -14.25 19.76
N ARG A 641 2.94 -12.94 19.96
CA ARG A 641 2.00 -11.95 19.43
C ARG A 641 2.16 -11.84 17.91
N VAL A 642 1.04 -11.77 17.20
CA VAL A 642 1.03 -11.41 15.78
C VAL A 642 0.67 -9.95 15.67
N ILE A 643 1.57 -9.13 15.14
CA ILE A 643 1.36 -7.70 14.93
C ILE A 643 1.39 -7.45 13.43
N GLY A 644 0.32 -6.87 12.89
CA GLY A 644 0.16 -6.66 11.46
C GLY A 644 -0.47 -7.84 10.73
N ALA A 645 -0.65 -7.67 9.42
CA ALA A 645 -1.28 -8.66 8.56
C ALA A 645 -0.33 -9.85 8.29
N GLN A 646 -0.86 -11.06 8.27
CA GLN A 646 -0.13 -12.27 7.90
C GLN A 646 -0.87 -13.05 6.82
N SER A 647 -0.14 -13.76 5.96
CA SER A 647 -0.75 -14.76 5.07
C SER A 647 -1.18 -16.00 5.84
N ALA A 648 -2.04 -16.83 5.25
CA ALA A 648 -2.52 -18.07 5.90
C ALA A 648 -1.37 -18.98 6.34
N ASP A 649 -0.33 -19.15 5.53
CA ASP A 649 0.82 -20.00 5.88
C ASP A 649 1.69 -19.40 6.99
N GLN A 650 1.84 -18.07 7.03
CA GLN A 650 2.53 -17.39 8.13
C GLN A 650 1.73 -17.52 9.42
N PHE A 651 0.41 -17.32 9.34
CA PHE A 651 -0.47 -17.41 10.49
C PHE A 651 -0.56 -18.83 11.06
N LEU A 652 -0.54 -19.86 10.23
CA LEU A 652 -0.43 -21.26 10.68
C LEU A 652 0.85 -21.51 11.49
N ARG A 653 1.99 -20.97 11.06
CA ARG A 653 3.24 -21.07 11.84
C ARG A 653 3.15 -20.33 13.18
N SER A 654 2.49 -19.17 13.19
CA SER A 654 2.20 -18.43 14.42
C SER A 654 1.31 -19.25 15.37
N LEU A 655 0.28 -19.93 14.84
CA LEU A 655 -0.58 -20.83 15.60
C LEU A 655 0.16 -22.06 16.13
N ASP A 656 1.05 -22.65 15.34
CA ASP A 656 1.90 -23.77 15.76
C ASP A 656 2.83 -23.40 16.91
N LYS A 657 3.44 -22.22 16.85
CA LYS A 657 4.21 -21.68 17.97
C LYS A 657 3.28 -21.47 19.17
N ALA A 658 2.15 -20.78 18.97
CA ALA A 658 1.25 -20.37 20.03
C ALA A 658 0.55 -21.53 20.75
N LEU A 659 0.20 -22.61 20.06
CA LEU A 659 -0.66 -23.69 20.56
C LEU A 659 0.06 -25.05 20.61
N GLY A 660 1.26 -25.16 20.05
CA GLY A 660 1.93 -26.43 19.78
C GLY A 660 1.54 -26.99 18.39
N PRO A 661 2.31 -27.95 17.84
CA PRO A 661 2.03 -28.54 16.53
C PRO A 661 0.68 -29.25 16.51
N ALA A 662 0.01 -29.27 15.35
CA ALA A 662 -1.20 -30.07 15.16
C ALA A 662 -0.95 -31.54 15.53
N ALA A 663 -1.85 -32.11 16.34
CA ALA A 663 -1.83 -33.51 16.72
C ALA A 663 -2.19 -34.44 15.55
#